data_AF-A0A5A7RR26-F1
#
_entry.id   AF-A0A5A7RR26-F1
#
_cell.length_a   1.000
_cell.length_b   1.000
_cell.length_c   1.000
_cell.angle_alpha   90.00
_cell.angle_beta   90.00
_cell.angle_gamma   90.00
#
_symmetry.space_group_name_H-M   'P 1'
#
loop_
_entity.id
_entity.type
_entity.pdbx_description
1 polymer ?
#
loop_
_entity_poly.entity_id
_entity_poly.type
_entity_poly.pdbx_seq_one_letter_code
_entity_poly.pdbx_strand_id
1 'polypeptide(L)'
;MRIYFRKPIDIIMSIAWTVILLVLIAFDVKGAIRVIFGLLFVIFIPGYILVLILFPTKDEIDIIERVALSFGLSIAIVPLVGLILNYTPWGIRLASIATSLSLLVFVLASIATIRWYKIEPEKRFCISFEMELPRDKVDRVLTISLLFAIAISIFLLIYIIATPHEGEKFTEFYILGPGGKAEGYPTNISTNETAKVIIGIANHEGKPINYTVETWLIKYDACLQFDGINDFVKANVSAPPKTIEAWVKPSKDDTVYGKTYEAENYKETGDTYNDSGKIVIRAIKGRDKAGYLCNNIKVPKGFNGPFSVTVYSKVSNNTSNQTLWRAEIYEEKKLKWKYEMKANEYREANTYQWKESPTWFFDGSKSYKIRLYWYGNLDFYVDKISILARRGGIGKSWPNETLMAFNGLKNGLQIGYLTKMENGSQSYTWFNSSIPKDGEFHYVAITFDNQIKKCYVDGELKDSIKVEGEMCKNESKFIIGNAYRFFFGYIKDVRIYNRALSQQEVKQNYIGNVTMNGLVAWWKFNEGYGSIAYDSIGNHNGTIYGCNWNYGDITHMWFLDKIEVRLNSTKVNIEKEWKPQWEYNYSFQIDRRGLFKLAFLLFKGRTQNFEKWHEYMDVERIENAYRECHLWIKVR
;
A
#
# COMPACT_ATOMS: atom_id res chain seq x y z
N MET A 1 -17.30 -52.57 38.97
CA MET A 1 -16.17 -52.82 39.90
C MET A 1 -15.44 -51.50 40.11
N ARG A 2 -15.52 -50.90 41.32
CA ARG A 2 -14.83 -49.62 41.62
C ARG A 2 -13.44 -49.91 42.18
N ILE A 3 -12.40 -49.50 41.46
CA ILE A 3 -11.00 -49.60 41.92
C ILE A 3 -10.64 -48.27 42.57
N TYR A 4 -10.16 -48.29 43.82
CA TYR A 4 -9.70 -47.10 44.54
C TYR A 4 -8.19 -47.15 44.75
N PHE A 5 -7.50 -46.09 44.38
CA PHE A 5 -6.06 -45.95 44.58
C PHE A 5 -5.77 -45.00 45.74
N ARG A 6 -4.90 -45.41 46.68
CA ARG A 6 -4.51 -44.62 47.88
C ARG A 6 -3.39 -43.60 47.63
N LYS A 7 -2.91 -43.47 46.39
CA LYS A 7 -1.80 -42.60 45.97
C LYS A 7 -2.23 -41.79 44.73
N PRO A 8 -1.62 -40.63 44.43
CA PRO A 8 -1.90 -39.85 43.22
C PRO A 8 -1.26 -40.52 41.99
N ILE A 9 -1.88 -41.61 41.55
CA ILE A 9 -1.36 -42.46 40.46
C ILE A 9 -1.38 -41.74 39.11
N ASP A 10 -2.36 -40.87 38.91
CA ASP A 10 -2.51 -39.99 37.76
C ASP A 10 -1.31 -39.05 37.56
N ILE A 11 -0.81 -38.44 38.65
CA ILE A 11 0.41 -37.62 38.63
C ILE A 11 1.63 -38.51 38.33
N ILE A 12 1.73 -39.68 38.95
CA ILE A 12 2.85 -40.62 38.74
C ILE A 12 2.89 -41.12 37.29
N MET A 13 1.74 -41.46 36.72
CA MET A 13 1.63 -41.88 35.32
C MET A 13 2.02 -40.77 34.35
N SER A 14 1.61 -39.53 34.64
CA SER A 14 1.98 -38.36 33.84
C SER A 14 3.49 -38.10 33.86
N ILE A 15 4.13 -38.24 35.03
CA ILE A 15 5.58 -38.18 35.20
C ILE A 15 6.26 -39.32 34.42
N ALA A 16 5.80 -40.56 34.58
CA ALA A 16 6.38 -41.71 33.90
C ALA A 16 6.29 -41.58 32.37
N TRP A 17 5.15 -41.11 31.84
CA TRP A 17 4.98 -40.84 30.41
C TRP A 17 5.97 -39.80 29.89
N THR A 18 6.14 -38.72 30.66
CA THR A 18 7.10 -37.64 30.35
C THR A 18 8.54 -38.16 30.32
N VAL A 19 8.92 -39.01 31.29
CA VAL A 19 10.26 -39.64 31.32
C VAL A 19 10.45 -40.58 30.14
N ILE A 20 9.46 -41.40 29.79
CA ILE A 20 9.55 -42.29 28.62
C ILE A 20 9.74 -41.47 27.33
N LEU A 21 8.99 -40.38 27.15
CA LEU A 21 9.16 -39.50 25.99
C LEU A 21 10.57 -38.90 25.92
N LEU A 22 11.12 -38.43 27.04
CA LEU A 22 12.47 -37.90 27.09
C LEU A 22 13.52 -38.96 26.72
N VAL A 23 13.36 -40.20 27.19
CA VAL A 23 14.23 -41.32 26.82
C VAL A 23 14.14 -41.61 25.32
N LEU A 24 12.92 -41.68 24.75
CA LEU A 24 12.73 -41.88 23.31
C LEU A 24 13.42 -40.81 22.47
N ILE A 25 13.38 -39.55 22.91
CA ILE A 25 14.07 -38.43 22.24
C ILE A 25 15.59 -38.53 22.42
N ALA A 26 16.06 -38.86 23.63
CA ALA A 26 17.49 -38.96 23.93
C ALA A 26 18.21 -40.06 23.13
N PHE A 27 17.53 -41.17 22.86
CA PHE A 27 18.06 -42.28 22.05
C PHE A 27 17.75 -42.17 20.55
N ASP A 28 17.29 -41.00 20.06
CA ASP A 28 16.90 -40.76 18.66
C ASP A 28 15.96 -41.85 18.08
N VAL A 29 15.02 -42.34 18.89
CA VAL A 29 14.07 -43.38 18.48
C VAL A 29 13.08 -42.75 17.49
N LYS A 30 13.19 -43.15 16.21
CA LYS A 30 12.32 -42.66 15.14
C LYS A 30 11.07 -43.52 14.97
N GLY A 31 10.03 -42.93 14.37
CA GLY A 31 8.81 -43.65 14.00
C GLY A 31 7.66 -43.50 15.00
N ALA A 32 6.69 -44.41 14.89
CA ALA A 32 5.35 -44.21 15.45
C ALA A 32 5.30 -44.11 16.98
N ILE A 33 6.17 -44.83 17.68
CA ILE A 33 6.19 -44.86 19.15
C ILE A 33 6.49 -43.46 19.70
N ARG A 34 7.49 -42.75 19.16
CA ARG A 34 7.83 -41.38 19.59
C ARG A 34 6.68 -40.40 19.32
N VAL A 35 6.00 -40.54 18.19
CA VAL A 35 4.89 -39.66 17.82
C VAL A 35 3.69 -39.88 18.75
N ILE A 36 3.34 -41.12 19.08
CA ILE A 36 2.24 -41.43 20.00
C ILE A 36 2.51 -40.82 21.39
N PHE A 37 3.71 -41.05 21.93
CA PHE A 37 4.09 -40.49 23.23
C PHE A 37 4.16 -38.96 23.20
N GLY A 38 4.70 -38.38 22.13
CA GLY A 38 4.83 -36.93 21.96
C GLY A 38 3.49 -36.22 21.79
N LEU A 39 2.58 -36.78 20.98
CA LEU A 39 1.26 -36.22 20.73
C LEU A 39 0.45 -36.15 22.03
N LEU A 40 0.30 -37.29 22.73
CA LEU A 40 -0.43 -37.36 23.99
C LEU A 40 0.18 -36.46 25.07
N PHE A 41 1.50 -36.36 25.10
CA PHE A 41 2.18 -35.42 25.98
C PHE A 41 1.79 -33.97 25.68
N VAL A 42 1.87 -33.53 24.43
CA VAL A 42 1.60 -32.14 24.04
C VAL A 42 0.14 -31.76 24.22
N ILE A 43 -0.81 -32.63 23.86
CA ILE A 43 -2.23 -32.27 23.84
C ILE A 43 -2.93 -32.42 25.19
N PHE A 44 -2.34 -33.14 26.15
CA PHE A 44 -3.06 -33.52 27.37
C PHE A 44 -2.26 -33.30 28.67
N ILE A 45 -1.01 -33.78 28.76
CA ILE A 45 -0.32 -33.92 30.05
C ILE A 45 -0.10 -32.58 30.81
N PRO A 46 0.47 -31.52 30.20
CA PRO A 46 0.64 -30.23 30.87
C PRO A 46 -0.68 -29.65 31.38
N GLY A 47 -1.72 -29.70 30.54
CA GLY A 47 -3.05 -29.22 30.90
C GLY A 47 -3.68 -30.05 32.01
N TYR A 48 -3.55 -31.38 31.97
CA TYR A 48 -4.10 -32.28 32.99
C TYR A 48 -3.50 -32.03 34.38
N ILE A 49 -2.19 -31.90 34.48
CA ILE A 49 -1.55 -31.59 35.77
C ILE A 49 -1.97 -30.19 36.24
N LEU A 50 -2.15 -29.22 35.34
CA LEU A 50 -2.65 -27.90 35.70
C LEU A 50 -4.09 -27.94 36.23
N VAL A 51 -4.96 -28.76 35.64
CA VAL A 51 -6.32 -29.02 36.17
C VAL A 51 -6.25 -29.59 37.58
N LEU A 52 -5.35 -30.54 37.86
CA LEU A 52 -5.17 -31.09 39.21
C LEU A 52 -4.68 -30.05 40.22
N ILE A 53 -3.99 -29.00 39.77
CA ILE A 53 -3.62 -27.87 40.64
C ILE A 53 -4.83 -26.97 40.88
N LEU A 54 -5.59 -26.64 39.84
CA LEU A 54 -6.71 -25.68 39.90
C LEU A 54 -7.93 -26.25 40.62
N PHE A 55 -8.24 -27.52 40.39
CA PHE A 55 -9.41 -28.24 40.90
C PHE A 55 -9.00 -29.56 41.55
N PRO A 56 -8.37 -29.53 42.74
CA PRO A 56 -7.72 -30.71 43.31
C PRO A 56 -8.69 -31.65 44.06
N THR A 57 -9.93 -31.23 44.33
CA THR A 57 -10.91 -32.03 45.07
C THR A 57 -11.89 -32.72 44.13
N LYS A 58 -12.51 -33.82 44.57
CA LYS A 58 -13.42 -34.62 43.73
C LYS A 58 -14.78 -33.95 43.45
N ASP A 59 -15.18 -32.99 44.28
CA ASP A 59 -16.53 -32.41 44.26
C ASP A 59 -16.61 -31.13 43.40
N GLU A 60 -15.49 -30.63 42.87
CA GLU A 60 -15.42 -29.36 42.11
C GLU A 60 -15.88 -29.50 40.66
N ILE A 61 -15.39 -30.53 39.96
CA ILE A 61 -15.65 -30.78 38.53
C ILE A 61 -15.63 -32.28 38.24
N ASP A 62 -16.48 -32.71 37.31
CA ASP A 62 -16.63 -34.10 36.91
C ASP A 62 -15.45 -34.58 36.02
N ILE A 63 -15.31 -35.89 35.85
CA ILE A 63 -14.24 -36.51 35.08
C ILE A 63 -14.25 -36.07 33.60
N ILE A 64 -15.42 -35.86 33.01
CA ILE A 64 -15.54 -35.40 31.61
C ILE A 64 -15.06 -33.96 31.49
N GLU A 65 -15.45 -33.09 32.43
CA GLU A 65 -15.02 -31.69 32.49
C GLU A 65 -13.52 -31.59 32.71
N ARG A 66 -12.95 -32.44 33.59
CA ARG A 66 -11.49 -32.52 33.80
C ARG A 66 -10.76 -32.86 32.51
N VAL A 67 -11.22 -33.88 31.78
CA VAL A 67 -10.61 -34.29 30.51
C VAL A 67 -10.69 -33.15 29.49
N ALA A 68 -11.86 -32.53 29.32
CA ALA A 68 -12.06 -31.43 28.37
C ALA A 68 -11.18 -30.21 28.70
N LEU A 69 -11.15 -29.79 29.97
CA LEU A 69 -10.30 -28.69 30.42
C LEU A 69 -8.81 -28.99 30.28
N SER A 70 -8.40 -30.26 30.40
CA SER A 70 -7.01 -30.68 30.21
C SER A 70 -6.55 -30.45 28.78
N PHE A 71 -7.36 -30.82 27.79
CA PHE A 71 -7.07 -30.51 26.39
C PHE A 71 -7.02 -29.00 26.15
N GLY A 72 -8.02 -28.26 26.66
CA GLY A 72 -8.08 -26.80 26.50
C GLY A 72 -6.88 -26.07 27.09
N LEU A 73 -6.48 -26.42 28.32
CA LEU A 73 -5.33 -25.83 29.00
C LEU A 73 -4.00 -26.24 28.36
N SER A 74 -3.88 -27.47 27.84
CA SER A 74 -2.66 -27.88 27.13
C SER A 74 -2.49 -27.11 25.82
N ILE A 75 -3.58 -26.92 25.07
CA ILE A 75 -3.60 -26.10 23.85
C ILE A 75 -3.26 -24.63 24.15
N ALA A 76 -3.60 -24.12 25.33
CA ALA A 76 -3.24 -22.77 25.73
C ALA A 76 -1.76 -22.64 26.17
N ILE A 77 -1.24 -23.58 26.97
CA ILE A 77 0.08 -23.44 27.60
C ILE A 77 1.24 -23.83 26.68
N VAL A 78 1.06 -24.82 25.81
CA VAL A 78 2.12 -25.32 24.92
C VAL A 78 2.60 -24.23 23.94
N PRO A 79 1.72 -23.52 23.22
CA PRO A 79 2.15 -22.44 22.31
C PRO A 79 2.87 -21.31 23.04
N LEU A 80 2.48 -21.02 24.30
CA LEU A 80 3.14 -20.00 25.11
C LEU A 80 4.59 -20.39 25.42
N VAL A 81 4.84 -21.66 25.74
CA VAL A 81 6.21 -22.19 25.91
C VAL A 81 7.00 -22.11 24.60
N GLY A 82 6.38 -22.44 23.47
CA GLY A 82 6.99 -22.26 22.15
C GLY A 82 7.35 -20.80 21.85
N LEU A 83 6.46 -19.86 22.17
CA LEU A 83 6.70 -18.43 22.02
C LEU A 83 7.86 -17.93 22.88
N ILE A 84 7.95 -18.39 24.14
CA ILE A 84 9.08 -18.05 25.03
C ILE A 84 10.38 -18.59 24.43
N LEU A 85 10.38 -19.85 23.96
CA LEU A 85 11.55 -20.46 23.33
C LEU A 85 12.04 -19.73 22.08
N ASN A 86 11.14 -19.08 21.33
CA ASN A 86 11.50 -18.27 20.16
C ASN A 86 12.49 -17.14 20.49
N TYR A 87 12.44 -16.60 21.71
CA TYR A 87 13.34 -15.54 22.17
C TYR A 87 14.59 -16.08 22.90
N THR A 88 14.75 -17.41 22.98
CA THR A 88 15.92 -18.03 23.60
C THR A 88 16.93 -18.49 22.54
N PRO A 89 18.23 -18.59 22.87
CA PRO A 89 19.24 -19.16 21.98
C PRO A 89 18.96 -20.60 21.53
N TRP A 90 18.14 -21.34 22.28
CA TRP A 90 17.78 -22.72 21.98
C TRP A 90 16.72 -22.86 20.88
N GLY A 91 15.94 -21.80 20.61
CA GLY A 91 14.91 -21.74 19.58
C GLY A 91 13.78 -22.78 19.71
N ILE A 92 12.87 -22.75 18.74
CA ILE A 92 11.74 -23.70 18.65
C ILE A 92 12.23 -25.01 17.99
N ARG A 93 12.86 -25.89 18.78
CA ARG A 93 13.40 -27.19 18.33
C ARG A 93 12.82 -28.33 19.14
N LEU A 94 12.83 -29.54 18.58
CA LEU A 94 12.28 -30.74 19.25
C LEU A 94 12.83 -30.92 20.66
N ALA A 95 14.16 -30.89 20.84
CA ALA A 95 14.79 -31.07 22.14
C ALA A 95 14.48 -29.92 23.11
N SER A 96 14.53 -28.66 22.64
CA SER A 96 14.22 -27.47 23.45
C SER A 96 12.76 -27.49 23.93
N ILE A 97 11.82 -27.80 23.04
CA ILE A 97 10.39 -27.89 23.36
C ILE A 97 10.14 -29.03 24.35
N ALA A 98 10.64 -30.23 24.06
CA ALA A 98 10.42 -31.40 24.91
C ALA A 98 11.00 -31.20 26.31
N THR A 99 12.21 -30.67 26.43
CA THR A 99 12.86 -30.39 27.73
C THR A 99 12.14 -29.28 28.50
N SER A 100 11.80 -28.15 27.87
CA SER A 100 11.07 -27.06 28.53
C SER A 100 9.68 -27.48 29.00
N LEU A 101 8.92 -28.18 28.17
CA LEU A 101 7.60 -28.70 28.56
C LEU A 101 7.73 -29.77 29.66
N SER A 102 8.74 -30.64 29.59
CA SER A 102 8.96 -31.65 30.63
C SER A 102 9.33 -31.01 31.97
N LEU A 103 10.17 -29.98 31.97
CA LEU A 103 10.50 -29.21 33.15
C LEU A 103 9.26 -28.56 33.76
N LEU A 104 8.43 -27.92 32.93
CA LEU A 104 7.15 -27.36 33.35
C LEU A 104 6.26 -28.44 33.98
N VAL A 105 6.13 -29.60 33.34
CA VAL A 105 5.36 -30.73 33.85
C VAL A 105 5.89 -31.23 35.19
N PHE A 106 7.20 -31.35 35.40
CA PHE A 106 7.78 -31.75 36.69
C PHE A 106 7.50 -30.72 37.80
N VAL A 107 7.58 -29.43 37.49
CA VAL A 107 7.27 -28.35 38.43
C VAL A 107 5.79 -28.38 38.81
N LEU A 108 4.90 -28.42 37.81
CA LEU A 108 3.45 -28.51 38.02
C LEU A 108 3.10 -29.79 38.79
N ALA A 109 3.71 -30.94 38.47
CA ALA A 109 3.47 -32.20 39.14
C ALA A 109 3.87 -32.16 40.61
N SER A 110 4.98 -31.48 40.92
CA SER A 110 5.44 -31.28 42.29
C SER A 110 4.44 -30.43 43.09
N ILE A 111 3.96 -29.33 42.50
CA ILE A 111 2.92 -28.48 43.11
C ILE A 111 1.62 -29.25 43.30
N ALA A 112 1.17 -29.97 42.28
CA ALA A 112 -0.04 -30.79 42.32
C ALA A 112 0.06 -31.85 43.43
N THR A 113 1.20 -32.52 43.57
CA THR A 113 1.46 -33.50 44.62
C THR A 113 1.38 -32.88 46.01
N ILE A 114 2.02 -31.72 46.22
CA ILE A 114 1.96 -30.98 47.49
C ILE A 114 0.52 -30.58 47.83
N ARG A 115 -0.25 -30.07 46.86
CA ARG A 115 -1.66 -29.72 47.06
C ARG A 115 -2.50 -30.95 47.39
N TRP A 116 -2.28 -32.07 46.71
CA TRP A 116 -3.00 -33.32 46.92
C TRP A 116 -2.81 -33.86 48.35
N TYR A 117 -1.58 -33.80 48.90
CA TYR A 117 -1.32 -34.24 50.28
C TYR A 117 -1.92 -33.33 51.35
N LYS A 118 -2.13 -32.04 51.06
CA LYS A 118 -2.76 -31.08 51.98
C LYS A 118 -4.29 -31.25 52.08
N ILE A 119 -4.90 -32.00 51.19
CA ILE A 119 -6.35 -32.21 51.17
C ILE A 119 -6.73 -33.38 52.09
N GLU A 120 -7.84 -33.22 52.80
CA GLU A 120 -8.45 -34.27 53.63
C GLU A 120 -8.68 -35.54 52.81
N PRO A 121 -8.32 -36.75 53.30
CA PRO A 121 -8.37 -37.99 52.53
C PRO A 121 -9.71 -38.26 51.82
N GLU A 122 -10.82 -37.83 52.42
CA GLU A 122 -12.17 -38.06 51.91
C GLU A 122 -12.54 -37.19 50.71
N LYS A 123 -11.88 -36.03 50.54
CA LYS A 123 -12.15 -35.06 49.47
C LYS A 123 -11.18 -35.17 48.30
N ARG A 124 -10.15 -36.01 48.41
CA ARG A 124 -9.14 -36.20 47.37
C ARG A 124 -9.77 -36.74 46.11
N PHE A 125 -9.47 -36.11 44.98
CA PHE A 125 -9.77 -36.70 43.69
C PHE A 125 -8.93 -37.98 43.50
N CYS A 126 -9.63 -39.07 43.19
CA CYS A 126 -9.06 -40.35 42.82
C CYS A 126 -9.82 -40.85 41.59
N ILE A 127 -9.09 -41.31 40.57
CA ILE A 127 -9.72 -41.90 39.38
C ILE A 127 -10.44 -43.18 39.80
N SER A 128 -11.77 -43.20 39.63
CA SER A 128 -12.59 -44.40 39.76
C SER A 128 -13.18 -44.75 38.40
N PHE A 129 -12.93 -45.98 37.93
CA PHE A 129 -13.56 -46.49 36.72
C PHE A 129 -14.89 -47.14 37.09
N GLU A 130 -15.99 -46.50 36.69
CA GLU A 130 -17.32 -47.12 36.68
C GLU A 130 -17.64 -47.56 35.27
N MET A 131 -17.45 -48.87 35.01
CA MET A 131 -17.87 -49.50 33.78
C MET A 131 -19.30 -50.02 33.97
N GLU A 132 -20.29 -49.23 33.59
CA GLU A 132 -21.67 -49.70 33.46
C GLU A 132 -21.91 -50.16 32.02
N LEU A 133 -22.32 -51.42 31.87
CA LEU A 133 -22.67 -51.96 30.56
C LEU A 133 -24.04 -51.38 30.13
N PRO A 134 -24.18 -50.89 28.89
CA PRO A 134 -25.43 -50.29 28.41
C PRO A 134 -26.57 -51.30 28.46
N ARG A 135 -27.65 -50.92 29.16
CA ARG A 135 -28.81 -51.78 29.42
C ARG A 135 -29.82 -51.76 28.26
N ASP A 136 -29.91 -50.66 27.52
CA ASP A 136 -30.86 -50.48 26.42
C ASP A 136 -30.23 -50.69 25.02
N LYS A 137 -31.04 -51.05 24.02
CA LYS A 137 -30.60 -51.36 22.65
C LYS A 137 -30.00 -50.13 21.95
N VAL A 138 -30.56 -48.94 22.17
CA VAL A 138 -30.09 -47.70 21.56
C VAL A 138 -28.71 -47.33 22.12
N ASP A 139 -28.55 -47.35 23.45
CA ASP A 139 -27.28 -47.06 24.12
C ASP A 139 -26.18 -48.04 23.73
N ARG A 140 -26.52 -49.32 23.53
CA ARG A 140 -25.58 -50.33 23.06
C ARG A 140 -25.09 -50.04 21.64
N VAL A 141 -25.98 -49.63 20.72
CA VAL A 141 -25.59 -49.25 19.35
C VAL A 141 -24.72 -48.00 19.35
N LEU A 142 -25.08 -46.97 20.14
CA LEU A 142 -24.29 -45.75 20.28
C LEU A 142 -22.90 -46.04 20.85
N THR A 143 -22.80 -46.89 21.87
CA THR A 143 -21.52 -47.26 22.50
C THR A 143 -20.65 -48.07 21.53
N ILE A 144 -21.22 -49.02 20.78
CA ILE A 144 -20.48 -49.78 19.77
C ILE A 144 -20.00 -48.87 18.64
N SER A 145 -20.85 -47.96 18.15
CA SER A 145 -20.47 -47.00 17.11
C SER A 145 -19.36 -46.06 17.57
N LEU A 146 -19.40 -45.62 18.83
CA LEU A 146 -18.36 -44.77 19.42
C LEU A 146 -17.02 -45.53 19.53
N LEU A 147 -17.04 -46.77 20.02
CA LEU A 147 -15.84 -47.62 20.09
C LEU A 147 -15.24 -47.86 18.71
N PHE A 148 -16.07 -48.08 17.69
CA PHE A 148 -15.63 -48.25 16.31
C PHE A 148 -15.02 -46.96 15.73
N ALA A 149 -15.63 -45.80 15.99
CA ALA A 149 -15.10 -44.50 15.59
C ALA A 149 -13.74 -44.20 16.26
N ILE A 150 -13.59 -44.51 17.55
CA ILE A 150 -12.31 -44.38 18.27
C ILE A 150 -11.26 -45.33 17.67
N ALA A 151 -11.62 -46.58 17.39
CA ALA A 151 -10.72 -47.56 16.78
C ALA A 151 -10.26 -47.12 15.38
N ILE A 152 -11.17 -46.61 14.54
CA ILE A 152 -10.83 -46.06 13.22
C ILE A 152 -9.93 -44.84 13.35
N SER A 153 -10.22 -43.93 14.28
CA SER A 153 -9.41 -42.73 14.51
C SER A 153 -7.98 -43.09 14.91
N ILE A 154 -7.83 -44.04 15.84
CA ILE A 154 -6.52 -44.57 16.26
C ILE A 154 -5.82 -45.27 15.08
N PHE A 155 -6.54 -46.06 14.28
CA PHE A 155 -5.98 -46.74 13.11
C PHE A 155 -5.50 -45.75 12.04
N LEU A 156 -6.31 -44.74 11.69
CA LEU A 156 -5.94 -43.71 10.72
C LEU A 156 -4.73 -42.91 11.20
N LEU A 157 -4.68 -42.58 12.49
CA LEU A 157 -3.53 -41.91 13.09
C LEU A 157 -2.26 -42.77 12.98
N ILE A 158 -2.34 -44.06 13.34
CA ILE A 158 -1.23 -45.01 13.18
C ILE A 158 -0.82 -45.13 11.72
N TYR A 159 -1.77 -45.21 10.79
CA TYR A 159 -1.52 -45.33 9.35
C TYR A 159 -0.78 -44.10 8.81
N ILE A 160 -1.26 -42.89 9.12
CA ILE A 160 -0.64 -41.61 8.73
C ILE A 160 0.80 -41.53 9.26
N ILE A 161 1.02 -41.99 10.49
CA ILE A 161 2.34 -41.96 11.12
C ILE A 161 3.29 -43.05 10.57
N ALA A 162 2.75 -44.22 10.19
CA ALA A 162 3.52 -45.37 9.74
C ALA A 162 3.86 -45.34 8.25
N THR A 163 3.14 -44.56 7.44
CA THR A 163 3.44 -44.38 6.02
C THR A 163 4.39 -43.18 5.82
N PRO A 164 5.67 -43.40 5.47
CA PRO A 164 6.59 -42.30 5.23
C PRO A 164 6.11 -41.49 4.02
N HIS A 165 5.79 -40.21 4.24
CA HIS A 165 5.65 -39.27 3.13
C HIS A 165 7.02 -39.15 2.45
N GLU A 166 7.12 -39.51 1.16
CA GLU A 166 8.20 -38.95 0.34
C GLU A 166 8.04 -37.43 0.44
N GLY A 167 8.99 -36.76 1.10
CA GLY A 167 8.96 -35.31 1.21
C GLY A 167 8.78 -34.68 -0.17
N GLU A 168 8.10 -33.53 -0.22
CA GLU A 168 7.89 -32.82 -1.49
C GLU A 168 9.23 -32.61 -2.21
N LYS A 169 9.23 -32.81 -3.53
CA LYS A 169 10.40 -32.55 -4.37
C LYS A 169 10.46 -31.06 -4.68
N PHE A 170 11.40 -30.34 -4.07
CA PHE A 170 11.57 -28.92 -4.32
C PHE A 170 13.04 -28.49 -4.23
N THR A 171 13.32 -27.30 -4.73
CA THR A 171 14.59 -26.61 -4.52
C THR A 171 14.36 -25.41 -3.60
N GLU A 172 15.21 -25.21 -2.60
CA GLU A 172 15.29 -23.96 -1.83
C GLU A 172 16.16 -22.98 -2.59
N PHE A 173 15.69 -21.74 -2.73
CA PHE A 173 16.45 -20.64 -3.33
C PHE A 173 16.20 -19.39 -2.52
N TYR A 174 17.28 -18.78 -2.04
CA TYR A 174 17.20 -17.64 -1.13
C TYR A 174 18.40 -16.72 -1.28
N ILE A 175 18.22 -15.49 -0.79
CA ILE A 175 19.29 -14.50 -0.65
C ILE A 175 19.37 -14.06 0.80
N LEU A 176 20.58 -13.86 1.31
CA LEU A 176 20.86 -13.33 2.64
C LEU A 176 21.69 -12.05 2.53
N GLY A 177 21.55 -11.17 3.51
CA GLY A 177 22.45 -10.04 3.66
C GLY A 177 23.87 -10.50 4.04
N PRO A 178 24.86 -9.58 4.05
CA PRO A 178 26.26 -9.90 4.35
C PRO A 178 26.49 -10.58 5.71
N GLY A 179 25.57 -10.42 6.67
CA GLY A 179 25.61 -11.05 7.98
C GLY A 179 25.08 -12.49 8.03
N GLY A 180 24.74 -13.11 6.89
CA GLY A 180 24.23 -14.49 6.84
C GLY A 180 22.80 -14.64 7.36
N LYS A 181 22.01 -13.56 7.30
CA LYS A 181 20.61 -13.54 7.74
C LYS A 181 19.74 -12.88 6.67
N ALA A 182 18.44 -13.14 6.73
CA ALA A 182 17.45 -12.53 5.83
C ALA A 182 17.17 -11.04 6.17
N GLU A 183 18.19 -10.29 6.57
CA GLU A 183 18.17 -8.88 6.97
C GLU A 183 19.47 -8.18 6.54
N GLY A 184 19.50 -6.86 6.60
CA GLY A 184 20.72 -6.09 6.32
C GLY A 184 21.15 -6.07 4.84
N TYR A 185 20.20 -6.20 3.91
CA TYR A 185 20.48 -6.15 2.47
C TYR A 185 21.00 -4.78 2.02
N PRO A 186 21.91 -4.72 1.02
CA PRO A 186 22.41 -3.47 0.46
C PRO A 186 21.38 -2.78 -0.42
N THR A 187 20.47 -2.01 0.19
CA THR A 187 19.37 -1.30 -0.52
C THR A 187 19.74 0.11 -0.96
N ASN A 188 20.76 0.73 -0.37
CA ASN A 188 21.28 2.04 -0.75
C ASN A 188 22.79 1.93 -0.95
N ILE A 189 23.27 2.25 -2.15
CA ILE A 189 24.70 2.23 -2.48
C ILE A 189 25.06 3.50 -3.29
N SER A 190 26.32 3.88 -3.27
CA SER A 190 26.87 4.88 -4.18
C SER A 190 27.23 4.26 -5.53
N THR A 191 27.25 5.08 -6.57
CA THR A 191 27.71 4.66 -7.91
C THR A 191 29.11 4.02 -7.81
N ASN A 192 29.30 2.83 -8.39
CA ASN A 192 30.51 1.99 -8.32
C ASN A 192 30.93 1.50 -6.92
N GLU A 193 30.09 1.64 -5.89
CA GLU A 193 30.31 1.00 -4.60
C GLU A 193 30.15 -0.53 -4.72
N THR A 194 31.00 -1.28 -4.02
CA THR A 194 30.91 -2.75 -3.98
C THR A 194 29.95 -3.20 -2.89
N ALA A 195 28.85 -3.84 -3.28
CA ALA A 195 27.88 -4.43 -2.37
C ALA A 195 27.93 -5.96 -2.42
N LYS A 196 27.43 -6.62 -1.37
CA LYS A 196 27.47 -8.08 -1.22
C LYS A 196 26.13 -8.65 -0.79
N VAL A 197 25.83 -9.83 -1.29
CA VAL A 197 24.74 -10.70 -0.85
C VAL A 197 25.20 -12.14 -0.88
N ILE A 198 24.53 -13.01 -0.11
CA ILE A 198 24.80 -14.44 -0.13
C ILE A 198 23.65 -15.11 -0.86
N ILE A 199 23.95 -15.85 -1.92
CA ILE A 199 22.96 -16.61 -2.69
C ILE A 199 23.03 -18.05 -2.21
N GLY A 200 21.89 -18.64 -1.84
CA GLY A 200 21.82 -20.01 -1.35
C GLY A 200 20.90 -20.90 -2.17
N ILE A 201 21.32 -22.16 -2.33
CA ILE A 201 20.56 -23.20 -3.04
C ILE A 201 20.62 -24.50 -2.25
N ALA A 202 19.46 -25.13 -2.02
CA ALA A 202 19.39 -26.50 -1.52
C ALA A 202 18.50 -27.37 -2.44
N ASN A 203 18.96 -28.57 -2.74
CA ASN A 203 18.30 -29.49 -3.67
C ASN A 203 17.60 -30.62 -2.90
N HIS A 204 16.26 -30.67 -2.95
CA HIS A 204 15.44 -31.73 -2.37
C HIS A 204 14.65 -32.50 -3.45
N GLU A 205 15.14 -32.53 -4.69
CA GLU A 205 14.38 -33.02 -5.85
C GLU A 205 14.50 -34.54 -6.09
N GLY A 206 15.20 -35.25 -5.21
CA GLY A 206 15.44 -36.69 -5.28
C GLY A 206 16.51 -37.12 -6.30
N LYS A 207 17.08 -36.19 -7.06
CA LYS A 207 18.16 -36.44 -8.03
C LYS A 207 19.15 -35.28 -8.10
N PRO A 208 20.40 -35.50 -8.55
CA PRO A 208 21.32 -34.41 -8.80
C PRO A 208 20.81 -33.48 -9.90
N ILE A 209 20.84 -32.16 -9.66
CA ILE A 209 20.40 -31.13 -10.62
C ILE A 209 21.53 -30.12 -10.84
N ASN A 210 21.69 -29.69 -12.10
CA ASN A 210 22.50 -28.54 -12.44
C ASN A 210 21.63 -27.29 -12.31
N TYR A 211 22.04 -26.35 -11.50
CA TYR A 211 21.40 -25.06 -11.34
C TYR A 211 22.23 -23.97 -12.00
N THR A 212 21.54 -23.01 -12.59
CA THR A 212 22.14 -21.77 -13.08
C THR A 212 21.43 -20.60 -12.42
N VAL A 213 22.17 -19.71 -11.77
CA VAL A 213 21.66 -18.43 -11.27
C VAL A 213 22.16 -17.33 -12.19
N GLU A 214 21.23 -16.63 -12.83
CA GLU A 214 21.53 -15.43 -13.60
C GLU A 214 21.19 -14.18 -12.76
N THR A 215 22.09 -13.20 -12.76
CA THR A 215 21.87 -11.93 -12.08
C THR A 215 21.60 -10.84 -13.10
N TRP A 216 20.50 -10.14 -12.93
CA TRP A 216 20.01 -9.12 -13.85
C TRP A 216 19.73 -7.81 -13.11
N LEU A 217 20.15 -6.70 -13.70
CA LEU A 217 19.81 -5.36 -13.22
C LEU A 217 18.71 -4.79 -14.11
N ILE A 218 17.55 -4.55 -13.52
CA ILE A 218 16.33 -4.18 -14.24
C ILE A 218 15.96 -2.74 -13.87
N LYS A 219 15.75 -1.91 -14.88
CA LYS A 219 15.21 -0.55 -14.75
C LYS A 219 13.76 -0.55 -15.23
N TYR A 220 12.90 0.04 -14.43
CA TYR A 220 11.51 0.31 -14.80
C TYR A 220 11.37 1.73 -15.31
N ASP A 221 10.44 1.95 -16.24
CA ASP A 221 9.91 3.29 -16.48
C ASP A 221 9.37 3.79 -15.15
N ALA A 222 9.59 5.06 -14.87
CA ALA A 222 9.01 5.69 -13.70
C ALA A 222 8.39 7.01 -14.12
N CYS A 223 7.36 7.41 -13.38
CA CYS A 223 6.74 8.71 -13.50
C CYS A 223 6.24 9.17 -12.14
N LEU A 224 5.92 10.45 -12.03
CA LEU A 224 5.28 10.97 -10.84
C LEU A 224 3.77 10.84 -10.96
N GLN A 225 3.19 10.17 -9.97
CA GLN A 225 1.77 10.13 -9.71
C GLN A 225 1.38 11.27 -8.78
N PHE A 226 0.36 11.99 -9.22
CA PHE A 226 -0.29 13.07 -8.51
C PHE A 226 -1.68 12.58 -8.07
N ASP A 227 -1.94 12.60 -6.76
CA ASP A 227 -3.18 12.18 -6.13
C ASP A 227 -4.24 13.30 -6.03
N GLY A 228 -3.88 14.53 -6.40
CA GLY A 228 -4.77 15.68 -6.37
C GLY A 228 -4.89 16.34 -5.00
N ILE A 229 -4.00 16.02 -4.05
CA ILE A 229 -3.97 16.57 -2.70
C ILE A 229 -2.51 16.88 -2.28
N ASN A 230 -2.14 18.16 -2.25
CA ASN A 230 -0.85 18.62 -1.69
C ASN A 230 0.40 18.06 -2.38
N ASP A 231 0.27 17.74 -3.66
CA ASP A 231 1.23 17.03 -4.48
C ASP A 231 1.72 17.88 -5.66
N PHE A 232 3.01 18.23 -5.64
CA PHE A 232 3.63 19.07 -6.66
C PHE A 232 5.15 18.95 -6.65
N VAL A 233 5.78 19.31 -7.77
CA VAL A 233 7.23 19.50 -7.86
C VAL A 233 7.53 20.99 -7.89
N LYS A 234 8.50 21.44 -7.09
CA LYS A 234 8.95 22.83 -7.02
C LYS A 234 10.37 22.95 -7.53
N ALA A 235 10.59 23.74 -8.58
CA ALA A 235 11.89 23.99 -9.17
C ALA A 235 12.20 25.49 -9.26
N ASN A 236 13.48 25.81 -9.41
CA ASN A 236 13.94 27.17 -9.67
C ASN A 236 14.21 27.32 -11.16
N VAL A 237 13.35 28.03 -11.90
CA VAL A 237 13.58 28.39 -13.31
C VAL A 237 13.37 29.87 -13.50
N SER A 238 14.42 30.56 -13.95
CA SER A 238 14.45 32.02 -14.13
C SER A 238 14.22 32.48 -15.57
N ALA A 239 14.38 31.60 -16.57
CA ALA A 239 14.21 31.96 -17.97
C ALA A 239 12.74 32.30 -18.29
N PRO A 240 12.46 33.30 -19.17
CA PRO A 240 11.12 33.52 -19.72
C PRO A 240 10.80 32.38 -20.70
N PRO A 241 9.93 31.42 -20.32
CA PRO A 241 9.68 30.25 -21.14
C PRO A 241 8.78 30.65 -22.32
N LYS A 242 9.16 30.22 -23.52
CA LYS A 242 8.36 30.39 -24.74
C LYS A 242 7.76 29.08 -25.24
N THR A 243 8.27 27.94 -24.78
CA THR A 243 7.60 26.65 -24.95
C THR A 243 7.61 25.87 -23.65
N ILE A 244 6.50 25.22 -23.36
CA ILE A 244 6.39 24.20 -22.31
C ILE A 244 5.77 22.95 -22.91
N GLU A 245 6.37 21.80 -22.63
CA GLU A 245 5.86 20.50 -23.06
C GLU A 245 5.97 19.47 -21.93
N ALA A 246 5.06 18.51 -21.93
CA ALA A 246 5.02 17.45 -20.94
C ALA A 246 4.26 16.23 -21.50
N TRP A 247 4.59 15.05 -20.99
CA TRP A 247 3.72 13.88 -21.12
C TRP A 247 2.77 13.82 -19.94
N VAL A 248 1.48 13.74 -20.22
CA VAL A 248 0.41 13.83 -19.23
C VAL A 248 -0.55 12.67 -19.44
N LYS A 249 -0.79 11.90 -18.38
CA LYS A 249 -1.82 10.87 -18.32
C LYS A 249 -2.86 11.26 -17.28
N PRO A 250 -4.03 11.76 -17.68
CA PRO A 250 -5.13 12.00 -16.76
C PRO A 250 -5.49 10.73 -15.99
N SER A 251 -5.91 10.84 -14.73
CA SER A 251 -6.46 9.67 -14.02
C SER A 251 -7.78 9.23 -14.69
N LYS A 252 -7.89 7.94 -15.03
CA LYS A 252 -9.14 7.33 -15.54
C LYS A 252 -10.26 7.35 -14.49
N ASP A 253 -9.87 7.41 -13.22
CA ASP A 253 -10.76 7.44 -12.07
C ASP A 253 -11.31 8.85 -11.81
N ASP A 254 -10.72 9.88 -12.45
CA ASP A 254 -11.24 11.23 -12.37
C ASP A 254 -12.48 11.39 -13.25
N THR A 255 -13.66 11.33 -12.66
CA THR A 255 -14.92 11.58 -13.37
C THR A 255 -15.58 12.88 -12.95
N VAL A 256 -14.99 13.60 -11.99
CA VAL A 256 -15.44 14.94 -11.61
C VAL A 256 -15.05 15.94 -12.72
N TYR A 257 -16.03 16.72 -13.17
CA TYR A 257 -15.84 17.81 -14.13
C TYR A 257 -16.48 19.10 -13.63
N GLY A 258 -16.02 20.24 -14.17
CA GLY A 258 -16.51 21.55 -13.76
C GLY A 258 -18.00 21.72 -14.09
N LYS A 259 -18.81 22.09 -13.10
CA LYS A 259 -20.23 22.41 -13.31
C LYS A 259 -20.65 23.60 -12.45
N THR A 260 -21.21 24.61 -13.10
CA THR A 260 -21.76 25.80 -12.45
C THR A 260 -23.28 25.72 -12.40
N TYR A 261 -23.81 26.11 -11.25
CA TYR A 261 -25.21 26.17 -10.92
C TYR A 261 -25.53 27.63 -10.61
N GLU A 262 -26.44 28.22 -11.38
CA GLU A 262 -26.95 29.57 -11.08
C GLU A 262 -27.71 29.50 -9.75
N ALA A 263 -27.40 30.39 -8.82
CA ALA A 263 -27.93 30.32 -7.46
C ALA A 263 -29.46 30.43 -7.45
N GLU A 264 -30.02 31.29 -8.31
CA GLU A 264 -31.46 31.53 -8.45
C GLU A 264 -32.30 30.25 -8.66
N ASN A 265 -31.72 29.21 -9.27
CA ASN A 265 -32.40 27.96 -9.57
C ASN A 265 -32.58 27.04 -8.35
N TYR A 266 -31.99 27.37 -7.20
CA TYR A 266 -31.92 26.48 -6.04
C TYR A 266 -32.38 27.13 -4.72
N LYS A 267 -33.21 28.19 -4.80
CA LYS A 267 -33.71 28.94 -3.64
C LYS A 267 -34.72 28.17 -2.79
N GLU A 268 -34.54 28.21 -1.47
CA GLU A 268 -35.60 27.87 -0.49
C GLU A 268 -35.96 29.04 0.44
N THR A 269 -35.00 29.91 0.77
CA THR A 269 -35.16 30.86 1.90
C THR A 269 -34.73 32.31 1.63
N GLY A 270 -34.05 32.58 0.52
CA GLY A 270 -33.63 33.94 0.10
C GLY A 270 -34.52 34.53 -0.99
N ASP A 271 -34.38 35.83 -1.22
CA ASP A 271 -35.14 36.55 -2.25
C ASP A 271 -34.31 36.70 -3.54
N THR A 272 -34.99 36.53 -4.67
CA THR A 272 -34.44 36.87 -5.98
C THR A 272 -34.28 38.39 -6.04
N TYR A 273 -33.06 38.85 -6.29
CA TYR A 273 -32.73 40.27 -6.34
C TYR A 273 -31.98 40.59 -7.64
N ASN A 274 -32.30 41.74 -8.25
CA ASN A 274 -31.53 42.25 -9.37
C ASN A 274 -30.44 43.18 -8.82
N ASP A 275 -29.19 42.72 -8.89
CA ASP A 275 -28.03 43.51 -8.52
C ASP A 275 -27.25 43.90 -9.78
N SER A 276 -27.40 45.16 -10.21
CA SER A 276 -26.69 45.71 -11.36
C SER A 276 -26.81 44.87 -12.65
N GLY A 277 -28.02 44.35 -12.92
CA GLY A 277 -28.32 43.55 -14.11
C GLY A 277 -28.10 42.04 -13.92
N LYS A 278 -27.64 41.59 -12.75
CA LYS A 278 -27.50 40.16 -12.41
C LYS A 278 -28.65 39.71 -11.52
N ILE A 279 -29.22 38.56 -11.84
CA ILE A 279 -30.20 37.92 -10.96
C ILE A 279 -29.45 37.08 -9.93
N VAL A 280 -29.57 37.46 -8.66
CA VAL A 280 -28.83 36.84 -7.56
C VAL A 280 -29.77 36.48 -6.42
N ILE A 281 -29.30 35.61 -5.52
CA ILE A 281 -29.99 35.35 -4.25
C ILE A 281 -29.45 36.32 -3.20
N ARG A 282 -30.32 37.14 -2.62
CA ARG A 282 -30.03 37.96 -1.44
C ARG A 282 -30.48 37.22 -0.18
N ALA A 283 -29.55 36.99 0.74
CA ALA A 283 -29.87 36.55 2.10
C ALA A 283 -30.51 37.70 2.88
N ILE A 284 -31.66 37.47 3.50
CA ILE A 284 -32.46 38.52 4.15
C ILE A 284 -32.08 38.62 5.63
N LYS A 285 -31.61 39.79 6.03
CA LYS A 285 -31.23 40.13 7.40
C LYS A 285 -32.38 39.87 8.40
N GLY A 286 -32.11 39.20 9.52
CA GLY A 286 -33.04 39.11 10.66
C GLY A 286 -34.04 37.94 10.69
N ARG A 287 -33.92 36.94 9.80
CA ARG A 287 -34.55 35.63 10.04
C ARG A 287 -33.57 34.78 10.85
N ASP A 288 -33.83 34.53 12.12
CA ASP A 288 -33.00 33.67 13.01
C ASP A 288 -32.96 32.18 12.61
N LYS A 289 -33.30 31.82 11.36
CA LYS A 289 -33.29 30.46 10.85
C LYS A 289 -32.27 30.35 9.73
N ALA A 290 -31.25 29.52 9.93
CA ALA A 290 -30.33 29.11 8.88
C ALA A 290 -31.12 28.64 7.65
N GLY A 291 -30.91 29.32 6.53
CA GLY A 291 -31.59 29.03 5.27
C GLY A 291 -30.70 28.29 4.28
N TYR A 292 -31.30 27.56 3.34
CA TYR A 292 -30.56 26.96 2.23
C TYR A 292 -30.45 27.95 1.05
N LEU A 293 -29.21 28.23 0.64
CA LEU A 293 -28.88 28.89 -0.64
C LEU A 293 -28.96 27.89 -1.79
N CYS A 294 -28.63 26.64 -1.48
CA CYS A 294 -28.83 25.48 -2.35
C CYS A 294 -28.99 24.24 -1.47
N ASN A 295 -30.09 23.51 -1.64
CA ASN A 295 -30.48 22.40 -0.76
C ASN A 295 -30.21 20.99 -1.34
N ASN A 296 -29.91 20.89 -2.64
CA ASN A 296 -30.03 19.60 -3.36
C ASN A 296 -29.18 19.47 -4.64
N ILE A 297 -27.92 19.91 -4.64
CA ILE A 297 -26.99 19.48 -5.71
C ILE A 297 -26.69 17.99 -5.48
N LYS A 298 -27.30 17.14 -6.31
CA LYS A 298 -27.10 15.69 -6.30
C LYS A 298 -25.89 15.33 -7.16
N VAL A 299 -24.96 14.60 -6.58
CA VAL A 299 -23.83 13.97 -7.26
C VAL A 299 -24.10 12.47 -7.28
N PRO A 300 -24.33 11.85 -8.46
CA PRO A 300 -24.66 10.43 -8.54
C PRO A 300 -23.45 9.55 -8.23
N LYS A 301 -23.72 8.26 -7.96
CA LYS A 301 -22.70 7.21 -7.93
C LYS A 301 -21.91 7.21 -9.25
N GLY A 302 -20.61 6.94 -9.18
CA GLY A 302 -19.67 6.96 -10.30
C GLY A 302 -18.90 8.27 -10.46
N PHE A 303 -19.24 9.33 -9.72
CA PHE A 303 -18.42 10.54 -9.62
C PHE A 303 -17.25 10.33 -8.64
N ASN A 304 -16.02 10.35 -9.13
CA ASN A 304 -14.81 9.99 -8.41
C ASN A 304 -13.70 11.01 -8.71
N GLY A 305 -12.90 11.32 -7.69
CA GLY A 305 -11.78 12.24 -7.79
C GLY A 305 -11.93 13.51 -6.96
N PRO A 306 -10.91 14.38 -7.00
CA PRO A 306 -10.85 15.59 -6.19
C PRO A 306 -11.84 16.65 -6.69
N PHE A 307 -12.46 17.38 -5.76
CA PHE A 307 -13.38 18.47 -6.07
C PHE A 307 -13.30 19.57 -5.02
N SER A 308 -13.75 20.76 -5.39
CA SER A 308 -14.02 21.85 -4.46
C SER A 308 -15.39 22.46 -4.75
N VAL A 309 -16.00 23.03 -3.72
CA VAL A 309 -17.21 23.85 -3.84
C VAL A 309 -16.78 25.29 -3.87
N THR A 310 -17.20 26.00 -4.90
CA THR A 310 -16.94 27.43 -5.08
C THR A 310 -18.24 28.21 -5.08
N VAL A 311 -18.22 29.39 -4.48
CA VAL A 311 -19.37 30.30 -4.37
C VAL A 311 -18.94 31.67 -4.86
N TYR A 312 -19.53 32.14 -5.95
CA TYR A 312 -19.36 33.50 -6.44
C TYR A 312 -20.34 34.40 -5.71
N SER A 313 -19.82 35.27 -4.86
CA SER A 313 -20.63 35.99 -3.90
C SER A 313 -19.99 37.30 -3.44
N LYS A 314 -20.80 38.17 -2.84
CA LYS A 314 -20.37 39.42 -2.21
C LYS A 314 -21.02 39.60 -0.85
N VAL A 315 -20.35 40.34 0.03
CA VAL A 315 -20.81 40.66 1.38
C VAL A 315 -20.78 42.16 1.60
N SER A 316 -21.76 42.73 2.32
CA SER A 316 -21.78 44.17 2.59
C SER A 316 -20.73 44.65 3.60
N ASN A 317 -20.22 43.74 4.44
CA ASN A 317 -19.18 44.03 5.42
C ASN A 317 -18.20 42.85 5.51
N ASN A 318 -16.91 43.09 5.23
CA ASN A 318 -15.84 42.10 5.28
C ASN A 318 -14.92 42.25 6.52
N THR A 319 -15.36 42.91 7.59
CA THR A 319 -14.61 43.01 8.86
C THR A 319 -15.17 42.09 9.94
N SER A 320 -16.40 41.59 9.75
CA SER A 320 -17.08 40.72 10.70
C SER A 320 -16.47 39.31 10.73
N ASN A 321 -16.28 38.75 11.92
CA ASN A 321 -15.82 37.36 12.11
C ASN A 321 -16.98 36.33 12.06
N GLN A 322 -18.18 36.76 11.69
CA GLN A 322 -19.35 35.89 11.58
C GLN A 322 -19.22 34.93 10.39
N THR A 323 -19.66 33.68 10.59
CA THR A 323 -19.85 32.71 9.50
C THR A 323 -20.93 33.23 8.57
N LEU A 324 -20.58 33.41 7.31
CA LEU A 324 -21.45 33.94 6.28
C LEU A 324 -22.24 32.80 5.63
N TRP A 325 -21.51 31.77 5.20
CA TRP A 325 -22.08 30.57 4.60
C TRP A 325 -21.30 29.31 4.98
N ARG A 326 -21.98 28.16 4.90
CA ARG A 326 -21.41 26.83 5.14
C ARG A 326 -21.76 25.88 4.01
N ALA A 327 -20.77 25.19 3.45
CA ALA A 327 -21.00 24.03 2.61
C ALA A 327 -21.02 22.77 3.47
N GLU A 328 -21.99 21.90 3.24
CA GLU A 328 -22.09 20.57 3.82
C GLU A 328 -22.28 19.52 2.74
N ILE A 329 -21.54 18.41 2.86
CA ILE A 329 -21.56 17.33 1.89
C ILE A 329 -21.99 16.07 2.62
N TYR A 330 -23.09 15.51 2.16
CA TYR A 330 -23.70 14.32 2.72
C TYR A 330 -23.46 13.14 1.81
N GLU A 331 -22.95 12.04 2.38
CA GLU A 331 -22.87 10.74 1.73
C GLU A 331 -24.01 9.87 2.27
N GLU A 332 -24.92 9.42 1.41
CA GLU A 332 -26.05 8.55 1.81
C GLU A 332 -26.83 9.08 3.05
N LYS A 333 -27.04 10.40 3.12
CA LYS A 333 -27.70 11.14 4.21
C LYS A 333 -26.86 11.36 5.48
N LYS A 334 -25.62 10.86 5.58
CA LYS A 334 -24.69 11.17 6.67
C LYS A 334 -23.78 12.33 6.28
N LEU A 335 -23.61 13.30 7.18
CA LEU A 335 -22.68 14.42 6.96
C LEU A 335 -21.24 13.89 6.90
N LYS A 336 -20.55 14.10 5.78
CA LYS A 336 -19.17 13.65 5.54
C LYS A 336 -18.17 14.80 5.64
N TRP A 337 -18.46 15.93 5.01
CA TRP A 337 -17.61 17.13 5.07
C TRP A 337 -18.42 18.39 5.34
N LYS A 338 -17.79 19.36 6.01
CA LYS A 338 -18.30 20.71 6.21
C LYS A 338 -17.20 21.75 6.00
N TYR A 339 -17.56 22.91 5.47
CA TYR A 339 -16.67 24.06 5.37
C TYR A 339 -17.45 25.34 5.64
N GLU A 340 -16.90 26.22 6.47
CA GLU A 340 -17.48 27.50 6.83
C GLU A 340 -16.63 28.63 6.27
N MET A 341 -17.29 29.64 5.70
CA MET A 341 -16.67 30.84 5.17
C MET A 341 -17.13 32.04 6.00
N LYS A 342 -16.18 32.80 6.52
CA LYS A 342 -16.46 34.01 7.29
C LYS A 342 -16.46 35.26 6.43
N ALA A 343 -17.15 36.29 6.92
CA ALA A 343 -17.19 37.57 6.23
C ALA A 343 -15.81 38.23 6.12
N ASN A 344 -14.96 38.12 7.13
CA ASN A 344 -13.59 38.65 7.13
C ASN A 344 -12.60 37.94 6.21
N GLU A 345 -12.99 36.82 5.58
CA GLU A 345 -12.20 36.16 4.56
C GLU A 345 -12.44 36.78 3.15
N TYR A 346 -13.35 37.76 3.02
CA TYR A 346 -13.56 38.54 1.80
C TYR A 346 -12.53 39.67 1.70
N ARG A 347 -11.88 39.78 0.53
CA ARG A 347 -10.84 40.81 0.32
C ARG A 347 -11.44 42.22 0.33
N GLU A 348 -12.57 42.37 -0.36
CA GLU A 348 -13.30 43.63 -0.46
C GLU A 348 -14.80 43.43 -0.15
N ALA A 349 -15.40 44.40 0.54
CA ALA A 349 -16.85 44.47 0.70
C ALA A 349 -17.52 44.96 -0.60
N ASN A 350 -18.76 44.55 -0.83
CA ASN A 350 -19.59 44.91 -1.99
C ASN A 350 -19.06 44.49 -3.38
N THR A 351 -17.89 43.86 -3.47
CA THR A 351 -17.34 43.28 -4.70
C THR A 351 -17.60 41.78 -4.76
N TYR A 352 -18.09 41.29 -5.91
CA TYR A 352 -18.22 39.85 -6.14
C TYR A 352 -16.84 39.20 -6.30
N GLN A 353 -16.66 38.08 -5.62
CA GLN A 353 -15.43 37.31 -5.63
C GLN A 353 -15.73 35.83 -5.45
N TRP A 354 -14.91 34.99 -6.06
CA TRP A 354 -14.98 33.55 -5.87
C TRP A 354 -14.42 33.19 -4.49
N LYS A 355 -15.21 32.45 -3.72
CA LYS A 355 -14.80 31.79 -2.48
C LYS A 355 -14.85 30.30 -2.65
N GLU A 356 -13.92 29.59 -2.03
CA GLU A 356 -13.67 28.19 -2.34
C GLU A 356 -13.42 27.37 -1.07
N SER A 357 -13.95 26.16 -1.05
CA SER A 357 -13.68 25.18 0.00
C SER A 357 -12.28 24.56 -0.14
N PRO A 358 -11.79 23.85 0.87
CA PRO A 358 -10.73 22.87 0.69
C PRO A 358 -11.07 21.86 -0.41
N THR A 359 -10.05 21.15 -0.90
CA THR A 359 -10.23 20.02 -1.81
C THR A 359 -10.73 18.81 -1.02
N TRP A 360 -11.80 18.20 -1.49
CA TRP A 360 -12.38 16.97 -0.98
C TRP A 360 -12.35 15.90 -2.08
N PHE A 361 -12.64 14.65 -1.71
CA PHE A 361 -12.48 13.52 -2.62
C PHE A 361 -13.73 12.64 -2.65
N PHE A 362 -14.42 12.56 -3.79
CA PHE A 362 -15.48 11.57 -3.97
C PHE A 362 -14.87 10.23 -4.32
N ASP A 363 -15.37 9.14 -3.74
CA ASP A 363 -14.87 7.79 -3.96
C ASP A 363 -15.56 7.04 -5.12
N GLY A 364 -16.53 7.66 -5.79
CA GLY A 364 -17.34 7.04 -6.84
C GLY A 364 -18.29 5.93 -6.40
N SER A 365 -18.19 5.43 -5.17
CA SER A 365 -18.92 4.24 -4.71
C SER A 365 -20.38 4.57 -4.33
N LYS A 366 -20.61 5.81 -3.92
CA LYS A 366 -21.87 6.30 -3.35
C LYS A 366 -22.34 7.58 -4.00
N SER A 367 -23.61 7.92 -3.75
CA SER A 367 -24.17 9.22 -4.14
C SER A 367 -23.97 10.25 -3.03
N TYR A 368 -23.68 11.47 -3.44
CA TYR A 368 -23.46 12.60 -2.53
C TYR A 368 -24.51 13.70 -2.75
N LYS A 369 -24.77 14.46 -1.69
CA LYS A 369 -25.62 15.66 -1.73
C LYS A 369 -24.85 16.83 -1.14
N ILE A 370 -24.74 17.91 -1.89
CA ILE A 370 -24.13 19.16 -1.45
C ILE A 370 -25.24 20.13 -1.03
N ARG A 371 -25.07 20.75 0.14
CA ARG A 371 -25.94 21.77 0.70
C ARG A 371 -25.13 23.00 1.05
N LEU A 372 -25.67 24.17 0.75
CA LEU A 372 -25.11 25.46 1.13
C LEU A 372 -26.06 26.21 2.02
N TYR A 373 -25.58 26.53 3.21
CA TYR A 373 -26.27 27.22 4.27
C TYR A 373 -25.74 28.65 4.38
N TRP A 374 -26.56 29.56 4.89
CA TRP A 374 -26.12 30.87 5.35
C TRP A 374 -26.63 31.14 6.77
N TYR A 375 -25.87 31.94 7.53
CA TYR A 375 -26.08 32.15 8.97
C TYR A 375 -26.26 33.63 9.36
N GLY A 376 -26.11 34.55 8.41
CA GLY A 376 -25.66 35.90 8.71
C GLY A 376 -26.74 36.98 8.73
N ASN A 377 -26.63 37.87 9.73
CA ASN A 377 -27.32 39.17 9.82
C ASN A 377 -26.68 40.28 8.96
N LEU A 378 -26.00 39.90 7.88
CA LEU A 378 -25.34 40.78 6.92
C LEU A 378 -25.97 40.62 5.55
N ASP A 379 -25.98 41.69 4.75
CA ASP A 379 -26.40 41.56 3.36
C ASP A 379 -25.37 40.72 2.60
N PHE A 380 -25.81 39.53 2.21
CA PHE A 380 -25.02 38.55 1.49
C PHE A 380 -25.72 38.19 0.19
N TYR A 381 -24.96 38.19 -0.90
CA TYR A 381 -25.49 37.94 -2.23
C TYR A 381 -24.71 36.80 -2.88
N VAL A 382 -25.43 35.83 -3.43
CA VAL A 382 -24.86 34.70 -4.16
C VAL A 382 -25.36 34.71 -5.58
N ASP A 383 -24.43 34.73 -6.52
CA ASP A 383 -24.69 34.68 -7.97
C ASP A 383 -24.59 33.22 -8.44
N LYS A 384 -23.44 32.56 -8.18
CA LYS A 384 -23.16 31.22 -8.70
C LYS A 384 -22.57 30.29 -7.66
N ILE A 385 -22.88 29.01 -7.79
CA ILE A 385 -22.25 27.92 -7.04
C ILE A 385 -21.65 26.97 -8.07
N SER A 386 -20.38 26.58 -7.93
CA SER A 386 -19.77 25.61 -8.85
C SER A 386 -19.09 24.48 -8.11
N ILE A 387 -19.23 23.27 -8.66
CA ILE A 387 -18.31 22.16 -8.40
C ILE A 387 -17.16 22.37 -9.38
N LEU A 388 -15.96 22.63 -8.85
CA LEU A 388 -14.81 22.95 -9.67
C LEU A 388 -13.89 21.73 -9.79
N ALA A 389 -13.46 21.46 -11.02
CA ALA A 389 -12.62 20.31 -11.39
C ALA A 389 -11.32 20.74 -12.08
N ARG A 390 -10.77 21.90 -11.74
CA ARG A 390 -9.44 22.27 -12.26
C ARG A 390 -8.41 21.29 -11.69
N ARG A 391 -7.52 20.79 -12.55
CA ARG A 391 -6.58 19.70 -12.26
C ARG A 391 -5.15 20.22 -12.28
N GLY A 392 -4.88 21.33 -11.61
CA GLY A 392 -3.54 21.91 -11.57
C GLY A 392 -2.97 22.28 -12.94
N GLY A 393 -1.65 22.22 -13.05
CA GLY A 393 -0.93 22.72 -14.21
C GLY A 393 0.56 22.79 -13.97
N ILE A 394 1.26 23.39 -14.92
CA ILE A 394 2.70 23.55 -14.97
C ILE A 394 3.02 25.02 -15.27
N GLY A 395 3.79 25.66 -14.40
CA GLY A 395 4.08 27.09 -14.49
C GLY A 395 4.46 27.68 -13.15
N LYS A 396 4.32 28.99 -13.00
CA LYS A 396 4.62 29.72 -11.76
C LYS A 396 3.37 29.83 -10.88
N SER A 397 3.54 29.74 -9.56
CA SER A 397 2.42 29.65 -8.61
C SER A 397 1.62 30.94 -8.47
N TRP A 398 0.33 30.83 -8.09
CA TRP A 398 -0.55 31.95 -7.77
C TRP A 398 0.12 33.05 -6.92
N PRO A 399 -0.12 34.36 -7.19
CA PRO A 399 -1.03 34.94 -8.20
C PRO A 399 -0.48 34.95 -9.63
N ASN A 400 0.52 34.12 -9.93
CA ASN A 400 1.36 34.26 -11.10
C ASN A 400 1.05 33.27 -12.23
N GLU A 401 1.81 33.45 -13.32
CA GLU A 401 1.68 32.87 -14.65
C GLU A 401 1.68 31.32 -14.67
N THR A 402 0.55 30.73 -15.05
CA THR A 402 0.46 29.30 -15.37
C THR A 402 0.61 29.12 -16.88
N LEU A 403 1.68 28.47 -17.31
CA LEU A 403 1.97 28.29 -18.74
C LEU A 403 1.12 27.18 -19.36
N MET A 404 0.79 26.16 -18.57
CA MET A 404 -0.09 25.06 -18.95
C MET A 404 -1.03 24.75 -17.78
N ALA A 405 -2.34 24.93 -17.97
CA ALA A 405 -3.39 24.64 -16.99
C ALA A 405 -4.29 23.52 -17.50
N PHE A 406 -4.81 22.71 -16.57
CA PHE A 406 -5.74 21.62 -16.88
C PHE A 406 -7.10 21.82 -16.22
N ASN A 407 -8.17 21.57 -16.96
CA ASN A 407 -9.54 21.57 -16.43
C ASN A 407 -10.28 20.28 -16.78
N GLY A 408 -10.90 19.67 -15.77
CA GLY A 408 -11.68 18.46 -15.90
C GLY A 408 -12.91 18.67 -16.78
N LEU A 409 -12.94 17.97 -17.91
CA LEU A 409 -14.12 17.73 -18.73
C LEU A 409 -14.67 16.34 -18.44
N LYS A 410 -15.90 16.10 -18.89
CA LYS A 410 -16.56 14.79 -18.75
C LYS A 410 -15.72 13.65 -19.34
N ASN A 411 -15.08 13.88 -20.49
CA ASN A 411 -14.36 12.86 -21.26
C ASN A 411 -12.85 13.16 -21.40
N GLY A 412 -12.30 14.11 -20.63
CA GLY A 412 -10.93 14.55 -20.85
C GLY A 412 -10.46 15.66 -19.92
N LEU A 413 -9.27 16.19 -20.19
CA LEU A 413 -8.75 17.43 -19.60
C LEU A 413 -8.59 18.49 -20.68
N GLN A 414 -9.31 19.60 -20.54
CA GLN A 414 -9.09 20.78 -21.36
C GLN A 414 -7.75 21.42 -21.01
N ILE A 415 -7.02 21.87 -22.03
CA ILE A 415 -5.75 22.56 -21.88
C ILE A 415 -5.99 24.06 -21.97
N GLY A 416 -5.33 24.83 -21.11
CA GLY A 416 -5.38 26.28 -21.13
C GLY A 416 -4.12 26.90 -20.58
N TYR A 417 -4.15 28.21 -20.38
CA TYR A 417 -3.08 28.96 -19.74
C TYR A 417 -3.67 30.12 -18.95
N LEU A 418 -2.82 30.69 -18.10
CA LEU A 418 -3.08 31.94 -17.43
C LEU A 418 -1.83 32.80 -17.43
N THR A 419 -1.96 34.00 -17.99
CA THR A 419 -0.85 34.96 -18.04
C THR A 419 -1.26 36.27 -17.39
N LYS A 420 -0.35 36.87 -16.63
CA LYS A 420 -0.46 38.26 -16.17
C LYS A 420 0.24 39.18 -17.17
N MET A 421 -0.49 40.18 -17.66
CA MET A 421 0.02 41.18 -18.60
C MET A 421 0.67 42.36 -17.86
N GLU A 422 1.46 43.16 -18.58
CA GLU A 422 2.16 44.34 -18.03
C GLU A 422 1.23 45.37 -17.38
N ASN A 423 0.04 45.57 -17.94
CA ASN A 423 -1.00 46.46 -17.40
C ASN A 423 -1.65 45.93 -16.10
N GLY A 424 -1.15 44.81 -15.55
CA GLY A 424 -1.65 44.17 -14.34
C GLY A 424 -2.85 43.26 -14.54
N SER A 425 -3.48 43.27 -15.73
CA SER A 425 -4.62 42.41 -16.07
C SER A 425 -4.20 40.93 -16.22
N GLN A 426 -5.19 40.04 -16.14
CA GLN A 426 -4.99 38.60 -16.24
C GLN A 426 -5.76 38.04 -17.44
N SER A 427 -5.11 37.19 -18.24
CA SER A 427 -5.72 36.49 -19.38
C SER A 427 -5.89 35.02 -19.04
N TYR A 428 -7.12 34.64 -18.72
CA TYR A 428 -7.50 33.23 -18.55
C TYR A 428 -8.10 32.72 -19.85
N THR A 429 -7.48 31.69 -20.43
CA THR A 429 -7.92 31.20 -21.73
C THR A 429 -7.79 29.70 -21.80
N TRP A 430 -8.82 29.08 -22.36
CA TRP A 430 -8.89 27.67 -22.63
C TRP A 430 -8.85 27.44 -24.14
N PHE A 431 -8.03 26.50 -24.58
CA PHE A 431 -8.04 26.06 -25.96
C PHE A 431 -9.26 25.18 -26.22
N ASN A 432 -9.72 25.15 -27.47
CA ASN A 432 -10.72 24.20 -27.94
C ASN A 432 -10.10 22.81 -28.21
N SER A 433 -9.30 22.33 -27.26
CA SER A 433 -8.54 21.08 -27.33
C SER A 433 -8.50 20.41 -25.96
N SER A 434 -8.48 19.09 -25.93
CA SER A 434 -8.41 18.31 -24.69
C SER A 434 -7.63 17.02 -24.84
N ILE A 435 -7.08 16.55 -23.72
CA ILE A 435 -6.47 15.23 -23.56
C ILE A 435 -7.57 14.24 -23.16
N PRO A 436 -7.74 13.09 -23.83
CA PRO A 436 -8.74 12.11 -23.42
C PRO A 436 -8.34 11.40 -22.11
N LYS A 437 -9.32 10.80 -21.43
CA LYS A 437 -9.13 9.95 -20.25
C LYS A 437 -9.14 8.46 -20.64
N ASP A 438 -8.34 8.08 -21.63
CA ASP A 438 -8.29 6.71 -22.18
C ASP A 438 -7.33 5.78 -21.42
N GLY A 439 -6.53 6.32 -20.50
CA GLY A 439 -5.57 5.56 -19.70
C GLY A 439 -4.15 5.60 -20.24
N GLU A 440 -3.91 6.34 -21.33
CA GLU A 440 -2.60 6.48 -21.95
C GLU A 440 -1.94 7.83 -21.64
N PHE A 441 -0.63 7.90 -21.88
CA PHE A 441 0.09 9.17 -21.84
C PHE A 441 -0.08 9.92 -23.16
N HIS A 442 -0.47 11.19 -23.06
CA HIS A 442 -0.52 12.10 -24.19
C HIS A 442 0.57 13.15 -24.09
N TYR A 443 1.14 13.49 -25.23
CA TYR A 443 2.12 14.55 -25.33
C TYR A 443 1.41 15.89 -25.52
N VAL A 444 1.74 16.87 -24.69
CA VAL A 444 1.13 18.21 -24.76
C VAL A 444 2.22 19.26 -24.84
N ALA A 445 2.07 20.21 -25.75
CA ALA A 445 2.95 21.36 -25.85
C ALA A 445 2.15 22.66 -26.01
N ILE A 446 2.63 23.74 -25.38
CA ILE A 446 2.15 25.09 -25.60
C ILE A 446 3.34 25.95 -26.02
N THR A 447 3.23 26.61 -27.16
CA THR A 447 4.24 27.58 -27.66
C THR A 447 3.68 28.98 -27.64
N PHE A 448 4.51 29.96 -27.30
CA PHE A 448 4.19 31.38 -27.33
C PHE A 448 5.16 32.14 -28.22
N ASP A 449 4.64 32.72 -29.31
CA ASP A 449 5.41 33.58 -30.20
C ASP A 449 4.55 34.71 -30.76
N ASN A 450 5.09 35.93 -30.83
CA ASN A 450 4.45 37.09 -31.44
C ASN A 450 2.95 37.24 -31.06
N GLN A 451 2.64 37.19 -29.76
CA GLN A 451 1.28 37.30 -29.22
C GLN A 451 0.33 36.16 -29.62
N ILE A 452 0.84 35.07 -30.19
CA ILE A 452 0.09 33.89 -30.58
C ILE A 452 0.50 32.73 -29.68
N LYS A 453 -0.50 32.11 -29.02
CA LYS A 453 -0.33 30.88 -28.27
C LYS A 453 -0.90 29.72 -29.06
N LYS A 454 -0.10 28.68 -29.26
CA LYS A 454 -0.51 27.47 -29.95
C LYS A 454 -0.49 26.29 -28.99
N CYS A 455 -1.51 25.45 -29.08
CA CYS A 455 -1.64 24.22 -28.32
C CYS A 455 -1.47 23.02 -29.26
N TYR A 456 -0.62 22.08 -28.86
CA TYR A 456 -0.37 20.84 -29.57
C TYR A 456 -0.68 19.66 -28.67
N VAL A 457 -1.30 18.63 -29.24
CA VAL A 457 -1.58 17.36 -28.58
C VAL A 457 -1.15 16.23 -29.50
N ASP A 458 -0.31 15.33 -28.98
CA ASP A 458 0.29 14.19 -29.70
C ASP A 458 1.02 14.62 -30.97
N GLY A 459 1.80 15.70 -30.85
CA GLY A 459 2.62 16.26 -31.93
C GLY A 459 1.85 17.08 -32.96
N GLU A 460 0.52 17.18 -32.88
CA GLU A 460 -0.31 17.88 -33.87
C GLU A 460 -0.90 19.19 -33.31
N LEU A 461 -0.90 20.26 -34.12
CA LEU A 461 -1.52 21.54 -33.76
C LEU A 461 -3.03 21.39 -33.59
N LYS A 462 -3.56 21.73 -32.42
CA LYS A 462 -5.00 21.64 -32.12
C LYS A 462 -5.71 22.98 -32.08
N ASP A 463 -5.04 24.02 -31.60
CA ASP A 463 -5.65 25.36 -31.47
C ASP A 463 -4.61 26.47 -31.45
N SER A 464 -5.03 27.69 -31.79
CA SER A 464 -4.20 28.88 -31.84
C SER A 464 -4.99 30.12 -31.45
N ILE A 465 -4.52 30.88 -30.46
CA ILE A 465 -5.21 32.05 -29.92
C ILE A 465 -4.27 33.26 -29.95
N LYS A 466 -4.77 34.40 -30.43
CA LYS A 466 -4.07 35.68 -30.40
C LYS A 466 -4.44 36.45 -29.12
N VAL A 467 -3.45 36.92 -28.38
CA VAL A 467 -3.62 37.72 -27.16
C VAL A 467 -2.71 38.93 -27.20
N GLU A 468 -3.29 40.12 -27.06
CA GLU A 468 -2.54 41.38 -27.01
C GLU A 468 -1.79 41.52 -25.68
N GLY A 469 -0.57 42.09 -25.73
CA GLY A 469 0.27 42.37 -24.55
C GLY A 469 1.39 41.34 -24.29
N GLU A 470 2.42 41.79 -23.56
CA GLU A 470 3.57 40.95 -23.20
C GLU A 470 3.37 40.22 -21.85
N MET A 471 4.04 39.08 -21.68
CA MET A 471 4.04 38.31 -20.44
C MET A 471 4.95 39.00 -19.42
N CYS A 472 4.47 39.26 -18.20
CA CYS A 472 5.31 39.85 -17.16
C CYS A 472 6.43 38.90 -16.72
N LYS A 473 7.65 39.43 -16.56
CA LYS A 473 8.72 38.73 -15.84
C LYS A 473 8.27 38.44 -14.40
N ASN A 474 8.52 37.22 -13.93
CA ASN A 474 8.06 36.78 -12.62
C ASN A 474 9.15 36.00 -11.88
N GLU A 475 9.38 36.33 -10.61
CA GLU A 475 10.42 35.71 -9.76
C GLU A 475 9.91 34.53 -8.92
N SER A 476 8.62 34.19 -9.00
CA SER A 476 8.08 33.06 -8.25
C SER A 476 8.60 31.72 -8.76
N LYS A 477 8.52 30.73 -7.86
CA LYS A 477 9.01 29.38 -8.08
C LYS A 477 8.20 28.68 -9.17
N PHE A 478 8.88 27.87 -9.97
CA PHE A 478 8.25 27.03 -10.97
C PHE A 478 7.68 25.80 -10.29
N ILE A 479 6.43 25.46 -10.61
CA ILE A 479 5.66 24.40 -10.01
C ILE A 479 5.10 23.49 -11.10
N ILE A 480 5.21 22.17 -10.90
CA ILE A 480 4.67 21.13 -11.76
C ILE A 480 3.62 20.36 -10.96
N GLY A 481 2.43 20.21 -11.52
CA GLY A 481 1.32 19.53 -10.86
C GLY A 481 0.50 20.43 -9.92
N ASN A 482 0.95 21.67 -9.66
CA ASN A 482 0.14 22.65 -8.94
C ASN A 482 0.14 24.00 -9.66
N ALA A 483 -1.03 24.31 -10.21
CA ALA A 483 -1.39 25.63 -10.67
C ALA A 483 -2.83 25.88 -10.20
N TYR A 484 -3.00 26.63 -9.11
CA TYR A 484 -4.26 26.85 -8.39
C TYR A 484 -4.78 25.63 -7.61
N ARG A 485 -4.76 24.46 -8.25
CA ARG A 485 -5.18 23.17 -7.70
C ARG A 485 -4.11 22.14 -8.01
N PHE A 486 -4.27 20.98 -7.41
CA PHE A 486 -3.40 19.85 -7.64
C PHE A 486 -3.85 19.03 -8.85
N PHE A 487 -2.89 18.50 -9.59
CA PHE A 487 -3.12 17.59 -10.70
C PHE A 487 -3.55 16.23 -10.16
N PHE A 488 -4.36 15.48 -10.91
CA PHE A 488 -4.75 14.13 -10.53
C PHE A 488 -4.56 13.19 -11.73
N GLY A 489 -3.52 12.35 -11.64
CA GLY A 489 -3.02 11.56 -12.76
C GLY A 489 -1.50 11.41 -12.69
N TYR A 490 -0.86 11.31 -13.85
CA TYR A 490 0.58 11.16 -13.97
C TYR A 490 1.17 12.21 -14.91
N ILE A 491 2.33 12.74 -14.55
CA ILE A 491 3.13 13.64 -15.41
C ILE A 491 4.53 13.04 -15.52
N LYS A 492 5.09 13.04 -16.73
CA LYS A 492 6.50 12.70 -16.99
C LYS A 492 7.10 13.61 -18.05
N ASP A 493 8.43 13.62 -18.10
CA ASP A 493 9.18 14.22 -19.20
C ASP A 493 8.76 15.66 -19.53
N VAL A 494 8.89 16.53 -18.51
CA VAL A 494 8.56 17.96 -18.56
C VAL A 494 9.76 18.75 -19.07
N ARG A 495 9.54 19.56 -20.11
CA ARG A 495 10.59 20.34 -20.77
C ARG A 495 10.17 21.80 -20.94
N ILE A 496 11.16 22.69 -20.83
CA ILE A 496 10.98 24.15 -20.99
C ILE A 496 11.97 24.66 -22.03
N TYR A 497 11.51 25.51 -22.95
CA TYR A 497 12.36 26.20 -23.92
C TYR A 497 12.24 27.71 -23.81
N ASN A 498 13.34 28.41 -24.08
CA ASN A 498 13.39 29.88 -24.16
C ASN A 498 12.94 30.44 -25.53
N ARG A 499 12.58 29.55 -26.47
CA ARG A 499 12.04 29.89 -27.79
C ARG A 499 10.76 29.13 -28.07
N ALA A 500 9.96 29.64 -29.00
CA ALA A 500 8.82 28.92 -29.53
C ALA A 500 9.31 27.81 -30.47
N LEU A 501 8.87 26.58 -30.24
CA LEU A 501 9.13 25.47 -31.15
C LEU A 501 8.21 25.55 -32.37
N SER A 502 8.74 25.15 -33.52
CA SER A 502 7.94 24.94 -34.72
C SER A 502 7.13 23.63 -34.64
N GLN A 503 6.08 23.49 -35.45
CA GLN A 503 5.29 22.25 -35.56
C GLN A 503 6.18 21.02 -35.83
N GLN A 504 7.23 21.18 -36.65
CA GLN A 504 8.14 20.09 -36.97
C GLN A 504 8.97 19.67 -35.76
N GLU A 505 9.46 20.62 -34.98
CA GLU A 505 10.23 20.34 -33.76
C GLU A 505 9.35 19.74 -32.66
N VAL A 506 8.11 20.21 -32.51
CA VAL A 506 7.14 19.60 -31.59
C VAL A 506 6.88 18.13 -31.98
N LYS A 507 6.75 17.84 -33.27
CA LYS A 507 6.59 16.46 -33.76
C LYS A 507 7.84 15.60 -33.56
N GLN A 508 9.03 16.16 -33.74
CA GLN A 508 10.30 15.49 -33.44
C GLN A 508 10.42 15.13 -31.94
N ASN A 509 10.05 16.08 -31.07
CA ASN A 509 10.03 15.88 -29.63
C ASN A 509 9.02 14.80 -29.20
N TYR A 510 7.86 14.74 -29.86
CA TYR A 510 6.83 13.72 -29.61
C TYR A 510 7.31 12.31 -29.92
N ILE A 511 8.05 12.11 -31.02
CA ILE A 511 8.61 10.80 -31.39
C ILE A 511 9.91 10.44 -30.64
N GLY A 512 10.31 11.25 -29.65
CA GLY A 512 11.46 10.99 -28.78
C GLY A 512 12.80 11.56 -29.25
N ASN A 513 12.86 12.24 -30.40
CA ASN A 513 14.07 12.93 -30.86
C ASN A 513 14.09 14.38 -30.37
N VAL A 514 14.42 14.55 -29.08
CA VAL A 514 14.32 15.83 -28.38
C VAL A 514 15.31 16.86 -28.93
N THR A 515 14.80 18.01 -29.38
CA THR A 515 15.65 19.13 -29.80
C THR A 515 16.33 19.78 -28.60
N MET A 516 17.65 19.93 -28.65
CA MET A 516 18.43 20.57 -27.59
C MET A 516 18.51 22.09 -27.74
N ASN A 517 18.18 22.62 -28.93
CA ASN A 517 18.27 24.04 -29.21
C ASN A 517 17.21 24.82 -28.43
N GLY A 518 17.65 25.71 -27.54
CA GLY A 518 16.80 26.55 -26.70
C GLY A 518 16.19 25.84 -25.50
N LEU A 519 16.57 24.58 -25.23
CA LEU A 519 16.13 23.81 -24.07
C LEU A 519 16.76 24.38 -22.78
N VAL A 520 15.93 24.66 -21.79
CA VAL A 520 16.33 25.31 -20.53
C VAL A 520 16.39 24.33 -19.37
N ALA A 521 15.41 23.43 -19.29
CA ALA A 521 15.30 22.43 -18.23
C ALA A 521 14.58 21.19 -18.75
N TRP A 522 14.97 20.01 -18.25
CA TRP A 522 14.37 18.73 -18.60
C TRP A 522 14.25 17.82 -17.37
N TRP A 523 13.03 17.64 -16.85
CA TRP A 523 12.75 16.66 -15.80
C TRP A 523 12.08 15.44 -16.40
N LYS A 524 12.84 14.35 -16.51
CA LYS A 524 12.34 13.07 -17.04
C LYS A 524 11.32 12.42 -16.09
N PHE A 525 11.48 12.62 -14.79
CA PHE A 525 10.74 11.93 -13.74
C PHE A 525 10.89 10.41 -13.83
N ASN A 526 12.09 9.91 -14.08
CA ASN A 526 12.41 8.49 -14.18
C ASN A 526 13.37 8.01 -13.08
N GLU A 527 13.64 8.85 -12.07
CA GLU A 527 14.47 8.51 -10.93
C GLU A 527 13.92 7.28 -10.21
N GLY A 528 12.61 7.27 -9.99
CA GLY A 528 11.88 6.18 -9.34
C GLY A 528 12.04 6.19 -7.82
N TYR A 529 12.66 7.20 -7.23
CA TYR A 529 12.81 7.29 -5.78
C TYR A 529 13.14 8.70 -5.29
N GLY A 530 12.98 8.90 -3.99
CA GLY A 530 13.40 10.12 -3.32
C GLY A 530 12.48 11.31 -3.64
N SER A 531 12.92 12.49 -3.18
CA SER A 531 12.15 13.73 -3.26
C SER A 531 12.82 14.78 -4.15
N ILE A 532 13.77 14.38 -4.99
CA ILE A 532 14.47 15.27 -5.94
C ILE A 532 14.19 14.75 -7.35
N ALA A 533 13.68 15.64 -8.20
CA ALA A 533 13.63 15.45 -9.65
C ALA A 533 14.82 16.17 -10.28
N TYR A 534 15.71 15.43 -10.93
CA TYR A 534 16.91 16.01 -11.50
C TYR A 534 16.63 16.64 -12.85
N ASP A 535 17.22 17.82 -13.07
CA ASP A 535 17.27 18.45 -14.39
C ASP A 535 18.37 17.76 -15.21
N SER A 536 17.99 17.16 -16.34
CA SER A 536 18.90 16.39 -17.19
C SER A 536 19.83 17.27 -18.05
N ILE A 537 19.61 18.58 -18.11
CA ILE A 537 20.40 19.51 -18.96
C ILE A 537 21.25 20.48 -18.14
N GLY A 538 20.75 20.84 -16.96
CA GLY A 538 21.31 21.93 -16.17
C GLY A 538 21.29 21.63 -14.67
N ASN A 539 20.99 22.66 -13.88
CA ASN A 539 20.98 22.57 -12.42
C ASN A 539 19.66 23.07 -11.83
N HIS A 540 18.56 22.99 -12.59
CA HIS A 540 17.23 23.41 -12.14
C HIS A 540 16.49 22.26 -11.43
N ASN A 541 17.16 21.53 -10.55
CA ASN A 541 16.57 20.38 -9.85
C ASN A 541 15.28 20.78 -9.12
N GLY A 542 14.26 19.93 -9.24
CA GLY A 542 12.98 20.07 -8.57
C GLY A 542 12.93 19.31 -7.25
N THR A 543 12.22 19.85 -6.27
CA THR A 543 11.86 19.13 -5.04
C THR A 543 10.42 18.62 -5.15
N ILE A 544 10.23 17.32 -4.92
CA ILE A 544 8.95 16.62 -5.00
C ILE A 544 8.27 16.67 -3.62
N TYR A 545 7.00 17.10 -3.59
CA TYR A 545 6.14 17.15 -2.42
C TYR A 545 4.89 16.33 -2.70
N GLY A 546 4.49 15.43 -1.80
CA GLY A 546 3.21 14.69 -1.87
C GLY A 546 3.09 13.64 -2.98
N CYS A 547 3.81 13.78 -4.10
CA CYS A 547 3.74 12.85 -5.23
C CYS A 547 4.34 11.48 -4.87
N ASN A 548 3.77 10.44 -5.47
CA ASN A 548 4.30 9.08 -5.40
C ASN A 548 5.00 8.69 -6.70
N TRP A 549 6.00 7.82 -6.60
CA TRP A 549 6.59 7.18 -7.77
C TRP A 549 5.67 6.06 -8.26
N ASN A 550 5.31 6.10 -9.54
CA ASN A 550 4.64 5.02 -10.23
C ASN A 550 5.61 4.36 -11.19
N TYR A 551 5.67 3.03 -11.17
CA TYR A 551 6.55 2.23 -12.01
C TYR A 551 5.75 1.63 -13.15
N GLY A 552 6.20 1.89 -14.38
CA GLY A 552 5.66 1.31 -15.60
C GLY A 552 6.40 0.02 -15.98
N ASP A 553 6.48 -0.23 -17.28
CA ASP A 553 7.14 -1.42 -17.82
C ASP A 553 8.66 -1.40 -17.60
N ILE A 554 9.30 -2.55 -17.81
CA ILE A 554 10.76 -2.64 -17.88
C ILE A 554 11.23 -1.80 -19.07
N THR A 555 12.14 -0.86 -18.82
CA THR A 555 12.75 -0.01 -19.86
C THR A 555 14.13 -0.50 -20.26
N HIS A 556 14.87 -1.07 -19.31
CA HIS A 556 16.19 -1.63 -19.54
C HIS A 556 16.43 -2.84 -18.66
N MET A 557 17.17 -3.81 -19.16
CA MET A 557 17.57 -4.99 -18.41
C MET A 557 18.99 -5.38 -18.82
N TRP A 558 19.92 -5.31 -17.86
CA TRP A 558 21.33 -5.60 -18.08
C TRP A 558 21.74 -6.89 -17.39
N PHE A 559 22.48 -7.72 -18.11
CA PHE A 559 23.04 -8.94 -17.56
C PHE A 559 24.28 -8.62 -16.72
N LEU A 560 24.35 -9.10 -15.48
CA LEU A 560 25.47 -8.84 -14.57
C LEU A 560 26.40 -10.04 -14.42
N ASP A 561 25.84 -11.22 -14.17
CA ASP A 561 26.63 -12.42 -13.90
C ASP A 561 25.82 -13.71 -14.01
N LYS A 562 26.53 -14.84 -14.11
CA LYS A 562 25.96 -16.18 -14.16
C LYS A 562 26.79 -17.14 -13.31
N ILE A 563 26.12 -17.87 -12.43
CA ILE A 563 26.73 -18.85 -11.53
C ILE A 563 26.10 -20.22 -11.81
N GLU A 564 26.93 -21.23 -12.08
CA GLU A 564 26.48 -22.61 -12.30
C GLU A 564 26.96 -23.52 -11.16
N VAL A 565 26.06 -24.37 -10.65
CA VAL A 565 26.39 -25.35 -9.61
C VAL A 565 25.61 -26.64 -9.80
N ARG A 566 26.28 -27.79 -9.63
CA ARG A 566 25.62 -29.10 -9.59
C ARG A 566 25.47 -29.55 -8.15
N LEU A 567 24.24 -29.81 -7.71
CA LEU A 567 23.96 -30.22 -6.34
C LEU A 567 23.30 -31.60 -6.30
N ASN A 568 23.82 -32.49 -5.46
CA ASN A 568 23.16 -33.74 -5.12
C ASN A 568 21.90 -33.47 -4.29
N SER A 569 20.90 -34.35 -4.37
CA SER A 569 19.71 -34.17 -3.54
C SER A 569 19.97 -34.56 -2.09
N THR A 570 19.50 -33.73 -1.16
CA THR A 570 19.56 -33.95 0.28
C THR A 570 18.15 -34.11 0.85
N LYS A 571 18.01 -34.87 1.94
CA LYS A 571 16.71 -34.98 2.64
C LYS A 571 16.51 -33.78 3.56
N VAL A 572 15.29 -33.24 3.58
CA VAL A 572 14.91 -32.17 4.49
C VAL A 572 14.96 -32.68 5.94
N ASN A 573 15.60 -31.94 6.83
CA ASN A 573 15.66 -32.25 8.26
C ASN A 573 15.11 -31.08 9.09
N ILE A 574 13.89 -31.25 9.60
CA ILE A 574 13.19 -30.26 10.41
C ILE A 574 13.52 -30.32 11.91
N GLU A 575 14.29 -31.32 12.35
CA GLU A 575 14.60 -31.55 13.78
C GLU A 575 15.91 -30.89 14.22
N LYS A 576 16.82 -30.63 13.28
CA LYS A 576 18.15 -30.07 13.53
C LYS A 576 18.22 -28.60 13.11
N GLU A 577 19.31 -27.94 13.52
CA GLU A 577 19.64 -26.62 12.97
C GLU A 577 19.67 -26.66 11.46
N TRP A 578 18.96 -25.71 10.86
CA TRP A 578 19.08 -25.47 9.44
C TRP A 578 20.54 -25.17 9.11
N LYS A 579 21.05 -25.85 8.09
CA LYS A 579 22.39 -25.65 7.56
C LYS A 579 22.29 -25.48 6.05
N PRO A 580 22.99 -24.49 5.48
CA PRO A 580 22.99 -24.32 4.04
C PRO A 580 23.62 -25.53 3.36
N GLN A 581 23.00 -25.99 2.27
CA GLN A 581 23.63 -27.00 1.42
C GLN A 581 24.74 -26.37 0.57
N TRP A 582 24.45 -25.21 -0.03
CA TRP A 582 25.39 -24.45 -0.85
C TRP A 582 25.07 -22.97 -0.77
N GLU A 583 26.10 -22.16 -0.59
CA GLU A 583 26.03 -20.71 -0.56
C GLU A 583 27.18 -20.09 -1.36
N TYR A 584 26.90 -18.94 -1.96
CA TYR A 584 27.87 -18.17 -2.73
C TYR A 584 27.83 -16.70 -2.34
N ASN A 585 28.99 -16.16 -1.94
CA ASN A 585 29.16 -14.76 -1.62
C ASN A 585 29.27 -13.94 -2.91
N TYR A 586 28.14 -13.42 -3.38
CA TYR A 586 28.06 -12.62 -4.58
C TYR A 586 28.37 -11.16 -4.29
N SER A 587 29.29 -10.57 -5.05
CA SER A 587 29.64 -9.15 -4.98
C SER A 587 29.30 -8.47 -6.30
N PHE A 588 28.71 -7.28 -6.23
CA PHE A 588 28.32 -6.52 -7.42
C PHE A 588 28.60 -5.02 -7.25
N GLN A 589 28.67 -4.33 -8.38
CA GLN A 589 28.81 -2.87 -8.49
C GLN A 589 27.80 -2.39 -9.53
N ILE A 590 27.28 -1.16 -9.37
CA ILE A 590 26.38 -0.55 -10.35
C ILE A 590 26.94 0.82 -10.73
N ASP A 591 27.14 1.03 -12.03
CA ASP A 591 27.79 2.20 -12.62
C ASP A 591 26.80 3.33 -12.99
N ARG A 592 25.50 3.11 -12.77
CA ARG A 592 24.41 4.02 -13.12
C ARG A 592 23.61 4.42 -11.91
N ARG A 593 23.23 5.70 -11.83
CA ARG A 593 22.32 6.22 -10.81
C ARG A 593 20.89 5.83 -11.13
N GLY A 594 20.09 5.56 -10.09
CA GLY A 594 18.71 5.14 -10.26
C GLY A 594 18.22 4.19 -9.17
N LEU A 595 16.91 3.98 -9.16
CA LEU A 595 16.33 2.77 -8.55
C LEU A 595 16.32 1.65 -9.59
N PHE A 596 16.81 0.49 -9.18
CA PHE A 596 16.85 -0.73 -9.99
C PHE A 596 16.34 -1.91 -9.18
N LYS A 597 15.80 -2.91 -9.87
CA LYS A 597 15.56 -4.24 -9.32
C LYS A 597 16.75 -5.13 -9.70
N LEU A 598 17.51 -5.56 -8.71
CA LEU A 598 18.54 -6.60 -8.87
C LEU A 598 17.87 -7.96 -8.70
N ALA A 599 17.62 -8.65 -9.81
CA ALA A 599 16.94 -9.94 -9.84
C ALA A 599 17.96 -11.08 -9.96
N PHE A 600 17.73 -12.14 -9.19
CA PHE A 600 18.44 -13.41 -9.23
C PHE A 600 17.46 -14.46 -9.74
N LEU A 601 17.70 -14.94 -10.95
CA LEU A 601 16.84 -15.89 -11.65
C LEU A 601 17.47 -17.27 -11.60
N LEU A 602 16.79 -18.23 -10.97
CA LEU A 602 17.24 -19.62 -10.88
C LEU A 602 16.64 -20.45 -12.02
N PHE A 603 17.48 -21.15 -12.75
CA PHE A 603 17.08 -22.12 -13.79
C PHE A 603 17.58 -23.52 -13.45
N LYS A 604 16.83 -24.53 -13.88
CA LYS A 604 17.26 -25.94 -13.87
C LYS A 604 17.89 -26.26 -15.22
N GLY A 605 19.18 -26.56 -15.21
CA GLY A 605 19.99 -26.77 -16.41
C GLY A 605 20.88 -25.58 -16.74
N ARG A 606 21.66 -25.71 -17.82
CA ARG A 606 22.51 -24.63 -18.33
C ARG A 606 21.66 -23.67 -19.15
N THR A 607 21.96 -22.39 -19.03
CA THR A 607 21.38 -21.34 -19.88
C THR A 607 22.38 -20.87 -20.93
N GLN A 608 21.94 -20.06 -21.88
CA GLN A 608 22.83 -19.39 -22.83
C GLN A 608 23.82 -18.44 -22.13
N ASN A 609 24.84 -17.98 -22.86
CA ASN A 609 25.79 -17.00 -22.35
C ASN A 609 25.36 -15.60 -22.78
N PHE A 610 25.60 -14.64 -21.90
CA PHE A 610 25.31 -13.23 -22.11
C PHE A 610 26.57 -12.41 -21.86
N GLU A 611 26.66 -11.28 -22.54
CA GLU A 611 27.73 -10.32 -22.29
C GLU A 611 27.37 -9.46 -21.07
N LYS A 612 28.33 -9.33 -20.16
CA LYS A 612 28.16 -8.51 -18.95
C LYS A 612 27.94 -7.05 -19.34
N TRP A 613 26.96 -6.40 -18.72
CA TRP A 613 26.49 -5.05 -18.99
C TRP A 613 25.87 -4.82 -20.37
N HIS A 614 25.73 -5.87 -21.18
CA HIS A 614 24.94 -5.78 -22.40
C HIS A 614 23.45 -5.75 -22.05
N GLU A 615 22.71 -4.92 -22.78
CA GLU A 615 21.28 -4.71 -22.56
C GLU A 615 20.48 -5.74 -23.35
N TYR A 616 19.60 -6.48 -22.66
CA TYR A 616 18.71 -7.47 -23.25
C TYR A 616 17.30 -7.19 -22.77
N MET A 617 16.39 -6.89 -23.69
CA MET A 617 14.97 -6.68 -23.40
C MET A 617 14.21 -8.00 -23.50
N ASP A 618 14.47 -8.92 -22.56
CA ASP A 618 13.90 -10.28 -22.51
C ASP A 618 13.07 -10.47 -21.22
N VAL A 619 11.84 -9.93 -21.23
CA VAL A 619 10.94 -9.98 -20.06
C VAL A 619 10.45 -11.40 -19.78
N GLU A 620 10.21 -12.19 -20.83
CA GLU A 620 9.79 -13.60 -20.73
C GLU A 620 10.80 -14.43 -19.93
N ARG A 621 12.08 -14.04 -19.94
CA ARG A 621 13.12 -14.72 -19.15
C ARG A 621 12.87 -14.70 -17.65
N ILE A 622 12.28 -13.62 -17.14
CA ILE A 622 11.90 -13.51 -15.72
C ILE A 622 10.78 -14.50 -15.41
N GLU A 623 9.76 -14.56 -16.28
CA GLU A 623 8.62 -15.46 -16.14
C GLU A 623 9.00 -16.94 -16.27
N ASN A 624 9.99 -17.23 -17.12
CA ASN A 624 10.50 -18.58 -17.36
C ASN A 624 11.49 -19.07 -16.28
N ALA A 625 11.89 -18.22 -15.34
CA ALA A 625 12.76 -18.63 -14.24
C ALA A 625 12.04 -19.65 -13.34
N TYR A 626 12.76 -20.71 -12.94
CA TYR A 626 12.20 -21.70 -12.02
C TYR A 626 11.90 -21.10 -10.64
N ARG A 627 12.76 -20.17 -10.18
CA ARG A 627 12.50 -19.31 -9.01
C ARG A 627 13.16 -17.94 -9.20
N GLU A 628 12.61 -16.93 -8.55
CA GLU A 628 13.17 -15.57 -8.51
C GLU A 628 13.40 -15.15 -7.06
N CYS A 629 14.54 -14.50 -6.80
CA CYS A 629 14.76 -13.64 -5.65
C CYS A 629 15.17 -12.26 -6.16
N HIS A 630 14.84 -11.17 -5.46
CA HIS A 630 15.27 -9.85 -5.89
C HIS A 630 15.49 -8.88 -4.75
N LEU A 631 16.23 -7.80 -5.05
CA LEU A 631 16.42 -6.64 -4.19
C LEU A 631 16.12 -5.37 -4.97
N TRP A 632 15.48 -4.40 -4.31
CA TRP A 632 15.40 -3.04 -4.82
C TRP A 632 16.62 -2.25 -4.33
N ILE A 633 17.40 -1.73 -5.28
CA ILE A 633 18.67 -1.06 -5.02
C ILE A 633 18.60 0.38 -5.53
N LYS A 634 18.85 1.31 -4.61
CA LYS A 634 18.96 2.74 -4.88
C LYS A 634 20.43 3.11 -5.00
N VAL A 635 20.83 3.55 -6.18
CA VAL A 635 22.21 3.97 -6.50
C VAL A 635 22.29 5.49 -6.56
N ARG A 636 23.09 6.09 -5.66
CA ARG A 636 23.26 7.55 -5.53
C ARG A 636 24.45 8.10 -6.28
#